data_AF-A0A8W8IV77-F1
#
_entry.id   AF-A0A8W8IV77-F1
#
_cell.length_a   1.000
_cell.length_b   1.000
_cell.length_c   1.000
_cell.angle_alpha   90.00
_cell.angle_beta   90.00
_cell.angle_gamma   90.00
#
_symmetry.space_group_name_H-M   'P 1'
#
loop_
_entity.id
_entity.type
_entity.pdbx_description
1 polymer ?
#
loop_
_entity_poly.entity_id
_entity_poly.type
_entity_poly.pdbx_seq_one_letter_code
_entity_poly.pdbx_strand_id
1 'polypeptide(L)'
;MKIQKAERLLICDGVNLLEEKFSKFCTSNMENTAFTNCIQCHNEFDESRRHPHVLSCLHTCCSSCLERIVSGKQIFCPDCHSQTEISSDPCKELPLDTACRNYLDFVRIQRKPTDIQCTDCPDQSSASSFCKECFTFMCPECTTAHKRTAITRKHLVVPVSELKESGLNEFHRKDTCNKPGHEEQVFTFYCDRRGCDIPICTLCAVCDHNQTNGHLIRNLSDVYEDSKTVVQSVIREINARGTPMSEAVDQLEKVVDELAATETDISQEIDTIFDKYQKILNERRYQLQMEVQNHCQVKKRDLQEKVKTLKSYTTDVKTATDFTNRVLLYTTATEFLNLKNVILRRILELKNVNVSIPAKDDVALRFLRGVSDDSFVQLINGIGNVSSRESPIPQSTLHNGHSDTGPMKSGRSEYTSPINQELSRSPARTPPSEAPRNTISVTPTTPQSVKRVGDSIAVSRQMSIPAAATPIREPVQRQTSLPAPLEEKKTMSTVAMMNGMPKTPAEEKTSFFSKAKPPDDHVTADVTEKKPRPSPLKLEPSQPLGLGDFLRNLEMRGELPMKKSEKTAQANRESFQQLSPDRPFQPVTSPISPKTPTTMPPELKNLPGVVYGDIVCPDFTFDVLTIHNEREVSLDGKILRNRKTGKPSSSGTAEKQFQNYKGIVGNFPFKELGKYYYEVDVSFTIYQPLEQTWLVYELGICRKDIIDTHHTVERHEHARSCYVARYPEDGKLAHEFWHNRDLLTYVPLSDNTAGITVDLTYGLLVDTRRRKWTIADVGKQKKLHTFTGIDFTEALYPVFGTYNPDLVSVEMTLRTGSEISAFPPFLKGF
;
A
#
# COMPACT_ATOMS: atom_id res chain seq x y z
N MET A 1 -58.28 -19.63 -5.45
CA MET A 1 -58.79 -21.02 -5.27
C MET A 1 -57.86 -22.12 -5.77
N LYS A 2 -57.69 -22.40 -7.09
CA LYS A 2 -56.82 -23.53 -7.52
C LYS A 2 -55.34 -23.35 -7.15
N ILE A 3 -54.77 -22.15 -7.28
CA ILE A 3 -53.35 -21.85 -7.00
C ILE A 3 -53.02 -22.03 -5.49
N GLN A 4 -53.79 -21.39 -4.60
CA GLN A 4 -53.68 -21.55 -3.13
C GLN A 4 -53.76 -23.00 -2.64
N LYS A 5 -54.38 -23.91 -3.40
CA LYS A 5 -54.44 -25.34 -3.05
C LYS A 5 -53.20 -26.12 -3.49
N ALA A 6 -52.42 -25.61 -4.44
CA ALA A 6 -51.10 -26.13 -4.80
C ALA A 6 -50.01 -25.62 -3.84
N GLU A 7 -50.06 -24.33 -3.47
CA GLU A 7 -49.14 -23.74 -2.49
C GLU A 7 -49.23 -24.45 -1.13
N ARG A 8 -50.44 -24.71 -0.62
CA ARG A 8 -50.63 -25.51 0.60
C ARG A 8 -50.12 -26.96 0.48
N LEU A 9 -50.14 -27.57 -0.71
CA LEU A 9 -49.60 -28.92 -0.90
C LEU A 9 -48.07 -28.92 -0.81
N LEU A 10 -47.42 -27.98 -1.51
CA LEU A 10 -45.95 -27.84 -1.51
C LEU A 10 -45.40 -27.48 -0.13
N ILE A 11 -46.16 -26.74 0.70
CA ILE A 11 -45.80 -26.48 2.10
C ILE A 11 -45.89 -27.77 2.92
N CYS A 12 -46.97 -28.54 2.82
CA CYS A 12 -47.09 -29.82 3.53
C CYS A 12 -45.98 -30.83 3.13
N ASP A 13 -45.69 -30.96 1.84
CA ASP A 13 -44.61 -31.83 1.36
C ASP A 13 -43.23 -31.35 1.86
N GLY A 14 -43.01 -30.03 1.95
CA GLY A 14 -41.82 -29.43 2.53
C GLY A 14 -41.67 -29.68 4.03
N VAL A 15 -42.77 -29.66 4.79
CA VAL A 15 -42.79 -29.99 6.23
C VAL A 15 -42.52 -31.48 6.45
N ASN A 16 -43.13 -32.37 5.67
CA ASN A 16 -42.86 -33.81 5.71
C ASN A 16 -41.38 -34.13 5.39
N LEU A 17 -40.81 -33.46 4.38
CA LEU A 17 -39.39 -33.56 4.04
C LEU A 17 -38.45 -33.02 5.14
N LEU A 18 -38.90 -32.06 5.95
CA LEU A 18 -38.16 -31.59 7.12
C LEU A 18 -38.28 -32.55 8.29
N GLU A 19 -39.45 -33.15 8.56
CA GLU A 19 -39.59 -34.17 9.62
C GLU A 19 -38.80 -35.46 9.29
N GLU A 20 -38.79 -35.90 8.02
CA GLU A 20 -37.90 -36.97 7.58
C GLU A 20 -36.41 -36.61 7.75
N LYS A 21 -36.01 -35.40 7.34
CA LYS A 21 -34.61 -34.95 7.48
C LYS A 21 -34.21 -34.77 8.93
N PHE A 22 -35.11 -34.31 9.80
CA PHE A 22 -34.88 -34.16 11.22
C PHE A 22 -34.77 -35.55 11.88
N SER A 23 -35.62 -36.51 11.53
CA SER A 23 -35.50 -37.91 11.97
C SER A 23 -34.19 -38.57 11.51
N LYS A 24 -33.78 -38.34 10.26
CA LYS A 24 -32.50 -38.81 9.71
C LYS A 24 -31.29 -38.11 10.36
N PHE A 25 -31.41 -36.82 10.71
CA PHE A 25 -30.40 -36.07 11.50
C PHE A 25 -30.29 -36.61 12.93
N CYS A 26 -31.43 -36.80 13.61
CA CYS A 26 -31.51 -37.34 14.96
C CYS A 26 -30.90 -38.74 15.10
N THR A 27 -31.04 -39.58 14.06
CA THR A 27 -30.48 -40.95 14.02
C THR A 27 -29.02 -41.01 13.58
N SER A 28 -28.55 -40.08 12.74
CA SER A 28 -27.13 -39.98 12.34
C SER A 28 -26.26 -39.21 13.33
N ASN A 29 -26.86 -38.40 14.20
CA ASN A 29 -26.14 -37.53 15.15
C ASN A 29 -26.35 -37.94 16.63
N MET A 30 -26.67 -39.22 16.89
CA MET A 30 -27.00 -39.76 18.24
C MET A 30 -25.88 -39.61 19.29
N GLU A 31 -24.66 -39.30 18.87
CA GLU A 31 -23.49 -39.08 19.73
C GLU A 31 -23.30 -37.60 20.13
N ASN A 32 -24.03 -36.66 19.50
CA ASN A 32 -23.92 -35.23 19.77
C ASN A 32 -24.60 -34.83 21.09
N THR A 33 -23.84 -34.90 22.18
CA THR A 33 -24.31 -34.55 23.53
C THR A 33 -24.62 -33.08 23.77
N ALA A 34 -24.27 -32.17 22.84
CA ALA A 34 -24.48 -30.73 23.01
C ALA A 34 -25.96 -30.34 23.14
N PHE A 35 -26.88 -31.14 22.58
CA PHE A 35 -28.33 -30.90 22.67
C PHE A 35 -28.99 -31.65 23.86
N THR A 36 -28.27 -32.53 24.55
CA THR A 36 -28.78 -33.31 25.70
C THR A 36 -28.20 -32.86 27.04
N ASN A 37 -27.12 -32.07 27.04
CA ASN A 37 -26.32 -31.76 28.22
C ASN A 37 -26.19 -30.25 28.46
N CYS A 38 -26.10 -29.84 29.72
CA CYS A 38 -25.98 -28.43 30.09
C CYS A 38 -24.61 -27.83 29.76
N ILE A 39 -24.57 -26.67 29.09
CA ILE A 39 -23.33 -25.94 28.74
C ILE A 39 -22.40 -25.63 29.92
N GLN A 40 -22.92 -25.49 31.15
CA GLN A 40 -22.15 -25.07 32.35
C GLN A 40 -21.65 -26.24 33.21
N CYS A 41 -22.22 -27.44 33.08
CA CYS A 41 -21.82 -28.59 33.91
C CYS A 41 -21.69 -29.90 33.14
N HIS A 42 -21.97 -29.90 31.84
CA HIS A 42 -21.89 -31.02 30.90
C HIS A 42 -22.65 -32.30 31.31
N ASN A 43 -23.53 -32.21 32.31
CA ASN A 43 -24.44 -33.28 32.72
C ASN A 43 -25.71 -33.27 31.87
N GLU A 44 -26.29 -34.45 31.63
CA GLU A 44 -27.58 -34.61 30.94
C GLU A 44 -28.73 -33.92 31.73
N PHE A 45 -29.68 -33.32 31.03
CA PHE A 45 -30.84 -32.65 31.65
C PHE A 45 -31.85 -33.65 32.25
N ASP A 46 -32.59 -33.21 33.27
CA ASP A 46 -33.59 -34.03 33.98
C ASP A 46 -34.75 -33.19 34.54
N GLU A 47 -35.84 -33.88 34.90
CA GLU A 47 -37.08 -33.30 35.43
C GLU A 47 -37.03 -32.97 36.93
N SER A 48 -35.90 -33.20 37.59
CA SER A 48 -35.78 -33.06 39.05
C SER A 48 -35.13 -31.73 39.44
N ARG A 49 -34.00 -31.41 38.83
CA ARG A 49 -33.11 -30.28 39.18
C ARG A 49 -32.29 -29.76 38.01
N ARG A 50 -32.23 -30.47 36.88
CA ARG A 50 -31.52 -30.02 35.67
C ARG A 50 -32.50 -29.72 34.53
N HIS A 51 -33.50 -28.90 34.80
CA HIS A 51 -34.45 -28.41 33.79
C HIS A 51 -33.73 -27.54 32.74
N PRO A 52 -33.88 -27.79 31.42
CA PRO A 52 -33.15 -27.06 30.37
C PRO A 52 -33.82 -25.71 30.06
N HIS A 53 -33.12 -24.59 30.24
CA HIS A 53 -33.60 -23.24 29.93
C HIS A 53 -32.70 -22.56 28.89
N VAL A 54 -33.31 -21.80 27.98
CA VAL A 54 -32.64 -21.16 26.84
C VAL A 54 -32.23 -19.72 27.18
N LEU A 55 -30.95 -19.39 26.96
CA LEU A 55 -30.41 -18.03 27.08
C LEU A 55 -30.73 -17.18 25.84
N SER A 56 -30.55 -15.85 25.93
CA SER A 56 -30.75 -14.92 24.79
C SER A 56 -29.89 -15.25 23.56
N CYS A 57 -28.77 -15.96 23.75
CA CYS A 57 -27.89 -16.45 22.69
C CYS A 57 -28.24 -17.85 22.14
N LEU A 58 -29.41 -18.39 22.48
CA LEU A 58 -29.90 -19.72 22.09
C LEU A 58 -29.10 -20.92 22.64
N HIS A 59 -28.24 -20.72 23.63
CA HIS A 59 -27.56 -21.80 24.35
C HIS A 59 -28.33 -22.22 25.62
N THR A 60 -28.40 -23.54 25.85
CA THR A 60 -29.27 -24.13 26.88
C THR A 60 -28.50 -24.47 28.18
N CYS A 61 -28.92 -23.84 29.28
CA CYS A 61 -28.33 -24.01 30.61
C CYS A 61 -29.36 -24.61 31.58
N CYS A 62 -28.94 -25.45 32.53
CA CYS A 62 -29.90 -26.09 33.45
C CYS A 62 -30.22 -25.19 34.65
N SER A 63 -31.41 -25.34 35.26
CA SER A 63 -31.84 -24.50 36.40
C SER A 63 -30.82 -24.47 37.56
N SER A 64 -30.32 -25.63 38.01
CA SER A 64 -29.23 -25.73 39.01
C SER A 64 -27.89 -25.09 38.59
N CYS A 65 -27.71 -24.73 37.32
CA CYS A 65 -26.57 -23.94 36.84
C CYS A 65 -26.93 -22.46 36.75
N LEU A 66 -28.11 -22.10 36.24
CA LEU A 66 -28.62 -20.72 36.21
C LEU A 66 -28.52 -20.06 37.58
N GLU A 67 -29.05 -20.70 38.62
CA GLU A 67 -28.99 -20.24 40.03
C GLU A 67 -27.57 -19.93 40.54
N ARG A 68 -26.53 -20.47 39.90
CA ARG A 68 -25.12 -20.29 40.26
C ARG A 68 -24.34 -19.34 39.34
N ILE A 69 -24.86 -18.99 38.16
CA ILE A 69 -24.21 -18.08 37.19
C ILE A 69 -24.92 -16.72 37.07
N VAL A 70 -26.07 -16.54 37.72
CA VAL A 70 -26.71 -15.22 37.89
C VAL A 70 -25.78 -14.28 38.66
N SER A 71 -25.51 -13.12 38.06
CA SER A 71 -24.82 -12.00 38.71
C SER A 71 -25.78 -10.80 38.75
N GLY A 72 -26.46 -10.63 39.88
CA GLY A 72 -27.44 -9.55 40.08
C GLY A 72 -28.67 -9.70 39.18
N LYS A 73 -28.67 -9.02 38.03
CA LYS A 73 -29.74 -9.03 37.02
C LYS A 73 -29.28 -9.47 35.63
N GLN A 74 -28.11 -10.10 35.56
CA GLN A 74 -27.49 -10.53 34.30
C GLN A 74 -26.96 -11.95 34.43
N ILE A 75 -27.02 -12.68 33.31
CA ILE A 75 -26.35 -13.96 33.10
C ILE A 75 -25.43 -13.79 31.89
N PHE A 76 -24.19 -14.25 32.01
CA PHE A 76 -23.28 -14.34 30.87
C PHE A 76 -23.19 -15.80 30.42
N CYS A 77 -23.34 -16.05 29.12
CA CYS A 77 -23.24 -17.39 28.58
C CYS A 77 -21.82 -17.96 28.82
N PRO A 78 -21.68 -19.15 29.42
CA PRO A 78 -20.37 -19.77 29.62
C PRO A 78 -19.60 -20.03 28.33
N ASP A 79 -20.33 -20.34 27.25
CA ASP A 79 -19.78 -20.76 25.97
C ASP A 79 -19.44 -19.58 25.04
N CYS A 80 -20.41 -18.68 24.78
CA CYS A 80 -20.24 -17.57 23.82
C CYS A 80 -20.23 -16.17 24.47
N HIS A 81 -20.19 -16.09 25.80
CA HIS A 81 -20.10 -14.86 26.63
C HIS A 81 -21.17 -13.78 26.40
N SER A 82 -22.18 -14.06 25.58
CA SER A 82 -23.34 -13.19 25.37
C SER A 82 -24.12 -12.96 26.66
N GLN A 83 -24.61 -11.72 26.84
CA GLN A 83 -25.39 -11.31 28.00
C GLN A 83 -26.89 -11.64 27.80
N THR A 84 -27.49 -12.23 28.83
CA THR A 84 -28.94 -12.32 29.01
C THR A 84 -29.33 -11.46 30.22
N GLU A 85 -30.24 -10.52 30.04
CA GLU A 85 -30.80 -9.74 31.15
C GLU A 85 -31.99 -10.49 31.78
N ILE A 86 -32.13 -10.37 33.10
CA ILE A 86 -33.25 -10.94 33.86
C ILE A 86 -33.82 -9.88 34.82
N SER A 87 -35.14 -9.79 34.88
CA SER A 87 -35.84 -8.92 35.82
C SER A 87 -35.92 -9.52 37.23
N SER A 88 -36.00 -10.85 37.34
CA SER A 88 -36.28 -11.57 38.60
C SER A 88 -35.66 -12.99 38.67
N ASP A 89 -36.50 -14.04 38.62
CA ASP A 89 -36.12 -15.44 38.77
C ASP A 89 -35.85 -16.06 37.38
N PRO A 90 -34.60 -16.46 37.07
CA PRO A 90 -34.24 -16.94 35.73
C PRO A 90 -34.99 -18.23 35.35
N CYS A 91 -35.36 -19.06 36.32
CA CYS A 91 -36.07 -20.32 36.10
C CYS A 91 -37.58 -20.11 35.84
N LYS A 92 -38.09 -18.87 36.02
CA LYS A 92 -39.45 -18.46 35.66
C LYS A 92 -39.49 -17.54 34.43
N GLU A 93 -38.40 -16.83 34.16
CA GLU A 93 -38.30 -15.80 33.13
C GLU A 93 -37.70 -16.32 31.81
N LEU A 94 -36.77 -17.29 31.87
CA LEU A 94 -36.15 -17.87 30.68
C LEU A 94 -36.96 -19.04 30.12
N PRO A 95 -37.22 -19.10 28.80
CA PRO A 95 -37.95 -20.20 28.17
C PRO A 95 -37.36 -21.58 28.50
N LEU A 96 -38.22 -22.54 28.84
CA LEU A 96 -37.85 -23.93 29.01
C LEU A 96 -37.72 -24.60 27.63
N ASP A 97 -36.63 -25.32 27.39
CA ASP A 97 -36.39 -26.07 26.16
C ASP A 97 -37.17 -27.39 26.17
N THR A 98 -38.46 -27.29 25.82
CA THR A 98 -39.35 -28.45 25.74
C THR A 98 -38.98 -29.40 24.60
N ALA A 99 -38.28 -28.91 23.57
CA ALA A 99 -37.79 -29.71 22.45
C ALA A 99 -36.63 -30.62 22.88
N CYS A 100 -35.63 -30.07 23.60
CA CYS A 100 -34.57 -30.84 24.26
C CYS A 100 -35.15 -31.94 25.17
N ARG A 101 -36.14 -31.58 26.02
CA ARG A 101 -36.82 -32.53 26.92
C ARG A 101 -37.50 -33.68 26.17
N ASN A 102 -38.27 -33.38 25.13
CA ASN A 102 -38.95 -34.41 24.33
C ASN A 102 -37.95 -35.29 23.55
N TYR A 103 -36.84 -34.72 23.09
CA TYR A 103 -35.76 -35.42 22.40
C TYR A 103 -34.95 -36.35 23.33
N LEU A 104 -34.71 -35.95 24.58
CA LEU A 104 -34.01 -36.75 25.58
C LEU A 104 -34.68 -38.11 25.79
N ASP A 105 -35.99 -38.13 25.99
CA ASP A 105 -36.74 -39.35 26.25
C ASP A 105 -36.77 -40.27 25.01
N PHE A 106 -36.92 -39.68 23.81
CA PHE A 106 -36.75 -40.38 22.53
C PHE A 106 -35.34 -41.00 22.39
N VAL A 107 -34.27 -40.25 22.67
CA VAL A 107 -32.88 -40.73 22.55
C VAL A 107 -32.56 -41.82 23.57
N ARG A 108 -33.05 -41.71 24.81
CA ARG A 108 -32.90 -42.75 25.84
C ARG A 108 -33.49 -44.08 25.36
N ILE A 109 -34.68 -44.06 24.76
CA ILE A 109 -35.33 -45.21 24.13
C ILE A 109 -34.53 -45.74 22.92
N GLN A 110 -34.13 -44.87 21.99
CA GLN A 110 -33.42 -45.31 20.79
C GLN A 110 -32.05 -45.94 21.10
N ARG A 111 -31.32 -45.37 22.07
CA ARG A 111 -30.06 -45.93 22.59
C ARG A 111 -30.28 -47.28 23.28
N LYS A 112 -31.04 -47.35 24.38
CA LYS A 112 -31.14 -48.56 25.21
C LYS A 112 -32.44 -48.61 26.05
N PRO A 113 -33.54 -49.19 25.53
CA PRO A 113 -34.84 -49.19 26.21
C PRO A 113 -34.84 -49.89 27.59
N THR A 114 -33.90 -50.80 27.85
CA THR A 114 -33.78 -51.55 29.10
C THR A 114 -33.36 -50.71 30.31
N ASP A 115 -32.74 -49.55 30.05
CA ASP A 115 -32.09 -48.73 31.08
C ASP A 115 -33.00 -47.59 31.55
N ILE A 116 -34.21 -47.53 31.00
CA ILE A 116 -35.26 -46.58 31.39
C ILE A 116 -35.85 -47.08 32.71
N GLN A 117 -35.79 -46.23 33.72
CA GLN A 117 -36.32 -46.50 35.05
C GLN A 117 -37.77 -46.01 35.19
N CYS A 118 -38.52 -46.60 36.11
CA CYS A 118 -39.86 -46.15 36.45
C CYS A 118 -39.83 -44.80 37.18
N THR A 119 -40.47 -43.77 36.63
CA THR A 119 -40.45 -42.40 37.18
C THR A 119 -41.01 -42.32 38.60
N ASP A 120 -42.12 -43.01 38.83
CA ASP A 120 -42.93 -42.91 40.07
C ASP A 120 -42.58 -43.97 41.15
N CYS A 121 -41.50 -44.75 40.97
CA CYS A 121 -41.15 -45.85 41.86
C CYS A 121 -39.90 -45.52 42.72
N PRO A 122 -39.95 -45.65 44.06
CA PRO A 122 -38.80 -45.38 44.92
C PRO A 122 -37.63 -46.35 44.68
N ASP A 123 -37.92 -47.56 44.21
CA ASP A 123 -36.93 -48.59 43.89
C ASP A 123 -36.29 -48.41 42.50
N GLN A 124 -36.78 -47.44 41.70
CA GLN A 124 -36.34 -47.10 40.34
C GLN A 124 -36.20 -48.30 39.38
N SER A 125 -37.06 -49.32 39.56
CA SER A 125 -37.13 -50.54 38.74
C SER A 125 -37.31 -50.23 37.25
N SER A 126 -36.74 -51.07 36.37
CA SER A 126 -36.85 -50.92 34.91
C SER A 126 -38.30 -50.77 34.45
N ALA A 127 -38.56 -49.79 33.58
CA ALA A 127 -39.86 -49.52 33.02
C ALA A 127 -40.23 -50.55 31.94
N SER A 128 -41.44 -51.12 32.04
CA SER A 128 -42.03 -51.99 31.03
C SER A 128 -42.97 -51.25 30.08
N SER A 129 -43.49 -50.10 30.50
CA SER A 129 -44.54 -49.38 29.77
C SER A 129 -44.46 -47.87 30.00
N PHE A 130 -45.11 -47.11 29.13
CA PHE A 130 -45.18 -45.66 29.14
C PHE A 130 -46.63 -45.22 28.96
N CYS A 131 -47.08 -44.22 29.73
CA CYS A 131 -48.41 -43.62 29.59
C CYS A 131 -48.32 -42.32 28.77
N LYS A 132 -49.05 -42.22 27.66
CA LYS A 132 -48.98 -41.02 26.79
C LYS A 132 -49.68 -39.79 27.40
N GLU A 133 -50.67 -39.97 28.27
CA GLU A 133 -51.41 -38.88 28.90
C GLU A 133 -50.73 -38.34 30.16
N CYS A 134 -50.12 -39.20 30.97
CA CYS A 134 -49.34 -38.80 32.15
C CYS A 134 -47.85 -38.60 31.86
N PHE A 135 -47.38 -38.97 30.65
CA PHE A 135 -45.98 -38.88 30.21
C PHE A 135 -44.97 -39.55 31.17
N THR A 136 -45.37 -40.64 31.84
CA THR A 136 -44.54 -41.35 32.83
C THR A 136 -44.15 -42.74 32.35
N PHE A 137 -42.92 -43.14 32.68
CA PHE A 137 -42.40 -44.49 32.50
C PHE A 137 -42.71 -45.32 33.75
N MET A 138 -43.23 -46.53 33.55
CA MET A 138 -43.76 -47.38 34.62
C MET A 138 -43.20 -48.79 34.56
N CYS A 139 -42.77 -49.32 35.71
CA CYS A 139 -42.54 -50.76 35.91
C CYS A 139 -43.88 -51.55 35.85
N PRO A 140 -43.87 -52.89 35.84
CA PRO A 140 -45.10 -53.70 35.79
C PRO A 140 -46.09 -53.43 36.93
N GLU A 141 -45.57 -53.16 38.14
CA GLU A 141 -46.35 -52.90 39.35
C GLU A 141 -47.07 -51.55 39.24
N CYS A 142 -46.33 -50.50 38.90
CA CYS A 142 -46.88 -49.15 38.70
C CYS A 142 -47.88 -49.14 37.53
N THR A 143 -47.58 -49.83 36.43
CA THR A 143 -48.49 -50.02 35.29
C THR A 143 -49.81 -50.68 35.71
N THR A 144 -49.74 -51.67 36.60
CA THR A 144 -50.92 -52.39 37.12
C THR A 144 -51.74 -51.51 38.08
N ALA A 145 -51.10 -50.71 38.93
CA ALA A 145 -51.78 -49.73 39.78
C ALA A 145 -52.44 -48.60 38.95
N HIS A 146 -51.75 -48.10 37.92
CA HIS A 146 -52.23 -47.07 37.00
C HIS A 146 -53.48 -47.52 36.22
N LYS A 147 -53.49 -48.76 35.71
CA LYS A 147 -54.64 -49.37 35.02
C LYS A 147 -55.82 -49.68 35.95
N ARG A 148 -55.61 -49.76 37.27
CA ARG A 148 -56.67 -49.97 38.29
C ARG A 148 -57.28 -48.67 38.82
N THR A 149 -56.52 -47.57 38.80
CA THR A 149 -56.93 -46.27 39.37
C THR A 149 -58.04 -45.62 38.55
N ALA A 150 -59.10 -45.15 39.21
CA ALA A 150 -60.37 -44.79 38.55
C ALA A 150 -60.26 -43.66 37.50
N ILE A 151 -59.29 -42.77 37.66
CA ILE A 151 -58.92 -41.67 36.76
C ILE A 151 -58.12 -42.23 35.58
N THR A 152 -56.93 -42.78 35.86
CA THR A 152 -55.91 -43.14 34.86
C THR A 152 -56.17 -44.45 34.10
N ARG A 153 -57.12 -45.29 34.53
CA ARG A 153 -57.49 -46.56 33.87
C ARG A 153 -57.90 -46.48 32.39
N LYS A 154 -58.16 -45.27 31.87
CA LYS A 154 -58.50 -45.01 30.46
C LYS A 154 -57.31 -44.56 29.61
N HIS A 155 -56.16 -44.31 30.22
CA HIS A 155 -54.98 -43.77 29.54
C HIS A 155 -54.34 -44.80 28.60
N LEU A 156 -53.82 -44.33 27.47
CA LEU A 156 -53.08 -45.11 26.50
C LEU A 156 -51.69 -45.44 27.04
N VAL A 157 -51.56 -46.66 27.56
CA VAL A 157 -50.31 -47.22 28.06
C VAL A 157 -49.72 -48.18 27.03
N VAL A 158 -48.58 -47.80 26.44
CA VAL A 158 -47.83 -48.56 25.42
C VAL A 158 -46.58 -49.23 26.01
N PRO A 159 -46.18 -50.44 25.56
CA PRO A 159 -44.92 -51.06 25.96
C PRO A 159 -43.68 -50.26 25.51
N VAL A 160 -42.65 -50.22 26.36
CA VAL A 160 -41.37 -49.55 26.07
C VAL A 160 -40.65 -50.15 24.85
N SER A 161 -40.91 -51.42 24.52
CA SER A 161 -40.41 -52.09 23.31
C SER A 161 -40.98 -51.49 22.01
N GLU A 162 -42.27 -51.16 21.98
CA GLU A 162 -42.94 -50.60 20.80
C GLU A 162 -42.53 -49.15 20.53
N LEU A 163 -42.12 -48.43 21.59
CA LEU A 163 -41.59 -47.07 21.47
C LEU A 163 -40.26 -46.99 20.70
N LYS A 164 -39.51 -48.08 20.55
CA LYS A 164 -38.28 -48.07 19.75
C LYS A 164 -38.57 -47.95 18.24
N GLU A 165 -39.72 -48.42 17.78
CA GLU A 165 -40.17 -48.28 16.39
C GLU A 165 -40.99 -47.00 16.17
N SER A 166 -41.18 -46.21 17.23
CA SER A 166 -41.97 -44.96 17.23
C SER A 166 -41.10 -43.73 16.94
N GLY A 167 -41.68 -42.73 16.25
CA GLY A 167 -41.04 -41.45 15.96
C GLY A 167 -41.12 -40.43 17.10
N LEU A 168 -40.33 -39.36 17.02
CA LEU A 168 -40.23 -38.28 18.02
C LEU A 168 -41.59 -37.67 18.40
N ASN A 169 -42.55 -37.63 17.46
CA ASN A 169 -43.89 -37.08 17.68
C ASN A 169 -44.69 -37.80 18.80
N GLU A 170 -44.34 -39.05 19.15
CA GLU A 170 -44.96 -39.79 20.28
C GLU A 170 -44.43 -39.32 21.66
N PHE A 171 -43.39 -38.48 21.66
CA PHE A 171 -42.80 -37.85 22.85
C PHE A 171 -43.21 -36.37 22.98
N HIS A 172 -44.18 -35.91 22.20
CA HIS A 172 -44.72 -34.56 22.30
C HIS A 172 -45.73 -34.45 23.44
N ARG A 173 -45.25 -33.91 24.57
CA ARG A 173 -46.05 -33.58 25.75
C ARG A 173 -47.16 -32.58 25.41
N LYS A 174 -48.33 -32.73 26.02
CA LYS A 174 -49.42 -31.75 25.94
C LYS A 174 -49.20 -30.68 26.99
N ASP A 175 -48.60 -29.56 26.62
CA ASP A 175 -48.44 -28.43 27.53
C ASP A 175 -49.82 -27.85 27.93
N THR A 176 -49.98 -27.58 29.24
CA THR A 176 -51.23 -27.14 29.87
C THR A 176 -51.05 -25.81 30.60
N CYS A 177 -52.16 -25.15 30.94
CA CYS A 177 -52.14 -23.80 31.47
C CYS A 177 -51.74 -23.76 32.95
N ASN A 178 -50.60 -23.13 33.24
CA ASN A 178 -50.07 -22.94 34.60
C ASN A 178 -50.79 -21.81 35.40
N LYS A 179 -52.00 -21.37 35.00
CA LYS A 179 -52.77 -20.39 35.78
C LYS A 179 -53.63 -21.11 36.83
N PRO A 180 -53.70 -20.61 38.07
CA PRO A 180 -54.57 -21.19 39.11
C PRO A 180 -56.03 -21.30 38.65
N GLY A 181 -56.63 -22.48 38.82
CA GLY A 181 -57.98 -22.80 38.35
C GLY A 181 -58.09 -23.15 36.86
N HIS A 182 -57.01 -23.09 36.10
CA HIS A 182 -56.92 -23.53 34.70
C HIS A 182 -56.00 -24.75 34.53
N GLU A 183 -55.70 -25.47 35.62
CA GLU A 183 -54.90 -26.70 35.58
C GLU A 183 -55.53 -27.73 34.64
N GLU A 184 -54.69 -28.59 34.04
CA GLU A 184 -55.07 -29.57 33.00
C GLU A 184 -55.63 -28.97 31.69
N GLN A 185 -55.93 -27.67 31.61
CA GLN A 185 -56.42 -27.04 30.38
C GLN A 185 -55.31 -26.88 29.35
N VAL A 186 -55.38 -27.66 28.26
CA VAL A 186 -54.45 -27.55 27.13
C VAL A 186 -54.50 -26.19 26.45
N PHE A 187 -53.36 -25.74 25.93
CA PHE A 187 -53.32 -24.58 25.04
C PHE A 187 -54.03 -24.90 23.71
N THR A 188 -54.79 -23.94 23.16
CA THR A 188 -55.62 -24.16 21.95
C THR A 188 -55.72 -22.92 21.06
N PHE A 189 -55.49 -21.75 21.64
CA PHE A 189 -55.49 -20.47 20.94
C PHE A 189 -54.16 -19.74 21.16
N TYR A 190 -53.91 -18.70 20.38
CA TYR A 190 -52.76 -17.80 20.52
C TYR A 190 -53.24 -16.35 20.67
N CYS A 191 -52.58 -15.60 21.55
CA CYS A 191 -52.89 -14.20 21.82
C CYS A 191 -51.98 -13.26 21.02
N ASP A 192 -52.36 -13.00 19.78
CA ASP A 192 -51.66 -12.17 18.77
C ASP A 192 -51.79 -10.65 19.08
N ARG A 193 -51.61 -10.28 20.35
CA ARG A 193 -51.59 -8.90 20.86
C ARG A 193 -50.18 -8.56 21.29
N ARG A 194 -49.62 -7.45 20.78
CA ARG A 194 -48.33 -6.91 21.22
C ARG A 194 -48.33 -6.70 22.74
N GLY A 195 -47.32 -7.23 23.44
CA GLY A 195 -47.26 -7.25 24.89
C GLY A 195 -48.10 -8.37 25.55
N CYS A 196 -48.54 -9.36 24.78
CA CYS A 196 -49.05 -10.63 25.28
C CYS A 196 -48.31 -11.79 24.59
N ASP A 197 -48.51 -11.96 23.28
CA ASP A 197 -47.71 -12.81 22.39
C ASP A 197 -47.41 -14.23 22.95
N ILE A 198 -48.47 -14.93 23.38
CA ILE A 198 -48.38 -16.25 24.05
C ILE A 198 -49.52 -17.20 23.64
N PRO A 199 -49.29 -18.54 23.73
CA PRO A 199 -50.37 -19.52 23.70
C PRO A 199 -51.29 -19.38 24.92
N ILE A 200 -52.59 -19.61 24.72
CA ILE A 200 -53.62 -19.55 25.76
C ILE A 200 -54.62 -20.72 25.66
N CYS A 201 -55.12 -21.18 26.80
CA CYS A 201 -56.20 -22.17 26.87
C CYS A 201 -57.58 -21.52 26.71
N THR A 202 -58.62 -22.33 26.54
CA THR A 202 -60.00 -21.85 26.37
C THR A 202 -60.49 -20.96 27.50
N LEU A 203 -60.14 -21.25 28.76
CA LEU A 203 -60.53 -20.39 29.89
C LEU A 203 -59.80 -19.04 29.86
N CYS A 204 -58.50 -19.02 29.60
CA CYS A 204 -57.73 -17.77 29.39
C CYS A 204 -58.32 -16.89 28.27
N ALA A 205 -58.79 -17.49 27.17
CA ALA A 205 -59.39 -16.78 26.05
C ALA A 205 -60.74 -16.10 26.39
N VAL A 206 -61.46 -16.59 27.41
CA VAL A 206 -62.73 -16.00 27.88
C VAL A 206 -62.49 -15.01 29.02
N CYS A 207 -61.74 -15.40 30.06
CA CYS A 207 -61.56 -14.61 31.27
C CYS A 207 -60.71 -13.36 31.04
N ASP A 208 -59.47 -13.54 30.55
CA ASP A 208 -58.46 -12.48 30.58
C ASP A 208 -58.18 -11.89 29.20
N HIS A 209 -58.01 -12.76 28.20
CA HIS A 209 -57.52 -12.43 26.86
C HIS A 209 -58.66 -12.30 25.83
N ASN A 210 -59.84 -11.87 26.25
CA ASN A 210 -61.02 -11.75 25.38
C ASN A 210 -60.93 -10.55 24.42
N GLN A 211 -61.69 -10.62 23.32
CA GLN A 211 -61.68 -9.60 22.27
C GLN A 211 -62.16 -8.22 22.77
N THR A 212 -63.08 -8.18 23.75
CA THR A 212 -63.55 -6.94 24.40
C THR A 212 -62.45 -6.20 25.14
N ASN A 213 -61.42 -6.89 25.65
CA ASN A 213 -60.22 -6.30 26.24
C ASN A 213 -59.17 -5.87 25.18
N GLY A 214 -59.49 -5.94 23.89
CA GLY A 214 -58.58 -5.58 22.79
C GLY A 214 -57.49 -6.63 22.52
N HIS A 215 -57.77 -7.91 22.82
CA HIS A 215 -56.88 -9.03 22.48
C HIS A 215 -57.31 -9.69 21.17
N LEU A 216 -56.37 -9.81 20.23
CA LEU A 216 -56.55 -10.64 19.05
C LEU A 216 -56.30 -12.09 19.42
N ILE A 217 -57.29 -12.95 19.18
CA ILE A 217 -57.22 -14.39 19.44
C ILE A 217 -57.22 -15.12 18.10
N ARG A 218 -56.24 -16.00 17.88
CA ARG A 218 -56.15 -16.87 16.70
C ARG A 218 -56.12 -18.34 17.13
N ASN A 219 -56.38 -19.27 16.21
CA ASN A 219 -56.15 -20.69 16.47
C ASN A 219 -54.64 -20.96 16.58
N LEU A 220 -54.23 -21.78 17.56
CA LEU A 220 -52.82 -22.07 17.79
C LEU A 220 -52.15 -22.76 16.59
N SER A 221 -52.85 -23.65 15.89
CA SER A 221 -52.31 -24.37 14.73
C SER A 221 -52.07 -23.48 13.52
N ASP A 222 -52.96 -22.49 13.29
CA ASP A 222 -52.78 -21.51 12.19
C ASP A 222 -51.54 -20.63 12.44
N VAL A 223 -51.37 -20.14 13.68
CA VAL A 223 -50.19 -19.32 14.06
C VAL A 223 -48.90 -20.14 14.06
N TYR A 224 -48.97 -21.41 14.45
CA TYR A 224 -47.81 -22.32 14.42
C TYR A 224 -47.27 -22.50 13.00
N GLU A 225 -48.10 -22.82 12.00
CA GLU A 225 -47.61 -23.00 10.63
C GLU A 225 -47.15 -21.69 9.98
N ASP A 226 -47.83 -20.56 10.24
CA ASP A 226 -47.36 -19.22 9.82
C ASP A 226 -45.96 -18.92 10.40
N SER A 227 -45.79 -19.06 11.72
CA SER A 227 -44.55 -18.72 12.43
C SER A 227 -43.40 -19.68 12.09
N LYS A 228 -43.69 -20.97 11.98
CA LYS A 228 -42.75 -22.02 11.53
C LYS A 228 -42.24 -21.72 10.13
N THR A 229 -43.10 -21.26 9.22
CA THR A 229 -42.72 -20.87 7.86
C THR A 229 -41.76 -19.66 7.86
N VAL A 230 -42.02 -18.65 8.70
CA VAL A 230 -41.14 -17.46 8.85
C VAL A 230 -39.79 -17.83 9.46
N VAL A 231 -39.75 -18.59 10.54
CA VAL A 231 -38.48 -19.04 11.15
C VAL A 231 -37.65 -19.85 10.15
N GLN A 232 -38.30 -20.72 9.36
CA GLN A 232 -37.64 -21.47 8.30
C GLN A 232 -37.15 -20.61 7.12
N SER A 233 -37.79 -19.47 6.80
CA SER A 233 -37.26 -18.57 5.76
C SER A 233 -36.01 -17.85 6.24
N VAL A 234 -36.04 -17.31 7.46
CA VAL A 234 -34.88 -16.63 8.08
C VAL A 234 -33.69 -17.60 8.24
N ILE A 235 -33.94 -18.87 8.60
CA ILE A 235 -32.89 -19.91 8.63
C ILE A 235 -32.29 -20.17 7.24
N ARG A 236 -33.10 -20.18 6.17
CA ARG A 236 -32.57 -20.30 4.79
C ARG A 236 -31.74 -19.08 4.39
N GLU A 237 -32.18 -17.88 4.77
CA GLU A 237 -31.50 -16.62 4.46
C GLU A 237 -30.15 -16.49 5.18
N ILE A 238 -30.06 -16.84 6.46
CA ILE A 238 -28.78 -16.80 7.19
C ILE A 238 -27.81 -17.90 6.72
N ASN A 239 -28.31 -19.10 6.40
CA ASN A 239 -27.48 -20.17 5.84
C ASN A 239 -26.95 -19.81 4.44
N ALA A 240 -27.73 -19.11 3.61
CA ALA A 240 -27.28 -18.61 2.31
C ALA A 240 -26.18 -17.52 2.43
N ARG A 241 -26.06 -16.86 3.59
CA ARG A 241 -24.94 -15.94 3.89
C ARG A 241 -23.66 -16.67 4.33
N GLY A 242 -23.73 -17.96 4.66
CA GLY A 242 -22.58 -18.75 5.08
C GLY A 242 -21.53 -18.89 3.97
N THR A 243 -21.94 -19.28 2.76
CA THR A 243 -20.98 -19.52 1.65
C THR A 243 -20.20 -18.27 1.25
N PRO A 244 -20.82 -17.08 1.01
CA PRO A 244 -20.05 -15.87 0.69
C PRO A 244 -19.15 -15.40 1.84
N MET A 245 -19.46 -15.76 3.09
CA MET A 245 -18.60 -15.45 4.24
C MET A 245 -17.37 -16.37 4.28
N SER A 246 -17.53 -17.66 3.93
CA SER A 246 -16.39 -18.58 3.75
C SER A 246 -15.52 -18.15 2.57
N GLU A 247 -16.12 -17.88 1.42
CA GLU A 247 -15.40 -17.38 0.22
C GLU A 247 -14.62 -16.10 0.50
N ALA A 248 -15.12 -15.23 1.40
CA ALA A 248 -14.41 -14.02 1.83
C ALA A 248 -13.25 -14.30 2.80
N VAL A 249 -13.33 -15.36 3.63
CA VAL A 249 -12.20 -15.84 4.45
C VAL A 249 -11.13 -16.43 3.54
N ASP A 250 -11.49 -17.33 2.63
CA ASP A 250 -10.57 -17.96 1.68
C ASP A 250 -9.82 -16.90 0.83
N GLN A 251 -10.51 -15.83 0.44
CA GLN A 251 -9.91 -14.68 -0.25
C GLN A 251 -8.94 -13.88 0.63
N LEU A 252 -9.26 -13.67 1.91
CA LEU A 252 -8.39 -12.93 2.83
C LEU A 252 -7.14 -13.74 3.20
N GLU A 253 -7.26 -15.04 3.43
CA GLU A 253 -6.11 -15.93 3.65
C GLU A 253 -5.18 -15.92 2.43
N LYS A 254 -5.73 -16.02 1.22
CA LYS A 254 -4.95 -15.91 -0.02
C LYS A 254 -4.25 -14.55 -0.19
N VAL A 255 -4.86 -13.45 0.24
CA VAL A 255 -4.24 -12.12 0.22
C VAL A 255 -3.10 -12.00 1.24
N VAL A 256 -3.17 -12.72 2.38
CA VAL A 256 -2.06 -12.80 3.34
C VAL A 256 -0.88 -13.59 2.76
N ASP A 257 -1.14 -14.71 2.09
CA ASP A 257 -0.08 -15.48 1.39
C ASP A 257 0.57 -14.67 0.25
N GLU A 258 -0.24 -13.95 -0.55
CA GLU A 258 0.26 -13.07 -1.62
C GLU A 258 1.09 -11.90 -1.06
N LEU A 259 0.77 -11.39 0.13
CA LEU A 259 1.56 -10.36 0.82
C LEU A 259 2.92 -10.90 1.28
N ALA A 260 2.98 -12.12 1.81
CA ALA A 260 4.25 -12.76 2.24
C ALA A 260 5.17 -13.09 1.05
N ALA A 261 4.60 -13.48 -0.08
CA ALA A 261 5.35 -13.59 -1.34
C ALA A 261 5.89 -12.23 -1.79
N THR A 262 5.06 -11.18 -1.75
CA THR A 262 5.44 -9.80 -2.12
C THR A 262 6.55 -9.24 -1.23
N GLU A 263 6.54 -9.52 0.07
CA GLU A 263 7.62 -9.16 1.00
C GLU A 263 8.96 -9.80 0.61
N THR A 264 8.91 -11.08 0.18
CA THR A 264 10.09 -11.84 -0.27
C THR A 264 10.65 -11.27 -1.57
N ASP A 265 9.79 -11.01 -2.56
CA ASP A 265 10.17 -10.47 -3.86
C ASP A 265 10.78 -9.06 -3.74
N ILE A 266 10.16 -8.16 -2.95
CA ILE A 266 10.68 -6.81 -2.70
C ILE A 266 12.04 -6.86 -1.99
N SER A 267 12.20 -7.76 -1.02
CA SER A 267 13.48 -7.95 -0.31
C SER A 267 14.60 -8.38 -1.27
N GLN A 268 14.30 -9.29 -2.20
CA GLN A 268 15.27 -9.76 -3.19
C GLN A 268 15.55 -8.72 -4.29
N GLU A 269 14.59 -7.86 -4.65
CA GLU A 269 14.84 -6.70 -5.52
C GLU A 269 15.79 -5.70 -4.86
N ILE A 270 15.59 -5.37 -3.57
CA ILE A 270 16.47 -4.48 -2.79
C ILE A 270 17.91 -5.02 -2.81
N ASP A 271 18.14 -6.27 -2.43
CA ASP A 271 19.48 -6.88 -2.45
C ASP A 271 20.13 -6.80 -3.85
N THR A 272 19.35 -7.10 -4.90
CA THR A 272 19.82 -7.07 -6.30
C THR A 272 20.23 -5.66 -6.75
N ILE A 273 19.52 -4.63 -6.30
CA ILE A 273 19.84 -3.22 -6.59
C ILE A 273 21.11 -2.79 -5.84
N PHE A 274 21.24 -3.13 -4.56
CA PHE A 274 22.42 -2.77 -3.77
C PHE A 274 23.70 -3.49 -4.24
N ASP A 275 23.63 -4.78 -4.61
CA ASP A 275 24.74 -5.51 -5.23
C ASP A 275 25.21 -4.86 -6.54
N LYS A 276 24.25 -4.46 -7.40
CA LYS A 276 24.52 -3.74 -8.66
C LYS A 276 25.24 -2.42 -8.41
N TYR A 277 24.83 -1.63 -7.42
CA TYR A 277 25.52 -0.38 -7.06
C TYR A 277 26.88 -0.62 -6.41
N GLN A 278 27.02 -1.61 -5.54
CA GLN A 278 28.30 -1.98 -4.94
C GLN A 278 29.32 -2.39 -6.02
N LYS A 279 28.88 -3.11 -7.06
CA LYS A 279 29.69 -3.45 -8.24
C LYS A 279 30.17 -2.22 -9.01
N ILE A 280 29.30 -1.24 -9.25
CA ILE A 280 29.64 0.03 -9.95
C ILE A 280 30.67 0.84 -9.14
N LEU A 281 30.49 0.94 -7.81
CA LEU A 281 31.42 1.63 -6.91
C LEU A 281 32.80 0.94 -6.88
N ASN A 282 32.82 -0.40 -6.81
CA ASN A 282 34.05 -1.20 -6.84
C ASN A 282 34.81 -1.05 -8.17
N GLU A 283 34.10 -0.98 -9.30
CA GLU A 283 34.67 -0.76 -10.63
C GLU A 283 35.30 0.64 -10.75
N ARG A 284 34.59 1.71 -10.37
CA ARG A 284 35.18 3.07 -10.42
C ARG A 284 36.37 3.23 -9.47
N ARG A 285 36.36 2.55 -8.32
CA ARG A 285 37.52 2.46 -7.40
C ARG A 285 38.74 1.83 -8.09
N TYR A 286 38.55 0.73 -8.83
CA TYR A 286 39.62 0.05 -9.56
C TYR A 286 40.19 0.93 -10.68
N GLN A 287 39.32 1.59 -11.46
CA GLN A 287 39.74 2.53 -12.52
C GLN A 287 40.60 3.67 -11.97
N LEU A 288 40.17 4.33 -10.89
CA LEU A 288 40.95 5.40 -10.23
C LEU A 288 42.32 4.91 -9.74
N GLN A 289 42.41 3.66 -9.26
CA GLN A 289 43.68 3.05 -8.88
C GLN A 289 44.59 2.80 -10.10
N MET A 290 44.03 2.34 -11.23
CA MET A 290 44.79 2.20 -12.49
C MET A 290 45.24 3.56 -13.06
N GLU A 291 44.40 4.60 -13.02
CA GLU A 291 44.74 5.96 -13.43
C GLU A 291 45.99 6.47 -12.67
N VAL A 292 45.98 6.38 -11.34
CA VAL A 292 47.10 6.78 -10.49
C VAL A 292 48.35 5.94 -10.76
N GLN A 293 48.23 4.62 -10.92
CA GLN A 293 49.36 3.76 -11.27
C GLN A 293 49.98 4.15 -12.63
N ASN A 294 49.17 4.41 -13.65
CA ASN A 294 49.62 4.81 -14.97
C ASN A 294 50.35 6.16 -14.95
N HIS A 295 49.78 7.17 -14.28
CA HIS A 295 50.43 8.47 -14.12
C HIS A 295 51.77 8.36 -13.37
N CYS A 296 51.82 7.55 -12.30
CA CYS A 296 53.07 7.25 -11.59
C CYS A 296 54.13 6.60 -12.50
N GLN A 297 53.75 5.61 -13.31
CA GLN A 297 54.70 4.90 -14.18
C GLN A 297 55.21 5.78 -15.33
N VAL A 298 54.37 6.64 -15.92
CA VAL A 298 54.80 7.64 -16.90
C VAL A 298 55.79 8.61 -16.26
N LYS A 299 55.40 9.28 -15.18
CA LYS A 299 56.25 10.29 -14.53
C LYS A 299 57.58 9.71 -14.03
N LYS A 300 57.56 8.46 -13.55
CA LYS A 300 58.77 7.71 -13.16
C LYS A 300 59.71 7.49 -14.35
N ARG A 301 59.19 7.13 -15.52
CA ARG A 301 59.97 6.95 -16.76
C ARG A 301 60.63 8.26 -17.18
N ASP A 302 59.87 9.35 -17.22
CA ASP A 302 60.36 10.69 -17.60
C ASP A 302 61.50 11.15 -16.68
N LEU A 303 61.34 10.94 -15.36
CA LEU A 303 62.36 11.27 -14.37
C LEU A 303 63.59 10.36 -14.48
N GLN A 304 63.43 9.06 -14.75
CA GLN A 304 64.54 8.14 -14.99
C GLN A 304 65.33 8.51 -16.25
N GLU A 305 64.68 8.96 -17.32
CA GLU A 305 65.34 9.45 -18.52
C GLU A 305 66.10 10.75 -18.28
N LYS A 306 65.50 11.73 -17.59
CA LYS A 306 66.22 12.94 -17.15
C LYS A 306 67.45 12.61 -16.31
N VAL A 307 67.34 11.69 -15.34
CA VAL A 307 68.48 11.20 -14.53
C VAL A 307 69.56 10.53 -15.39
N LYS A 308 69.20 9.77 -16.43
CA LYS A 308 70.15 9.17 -17.37
C LYS A 308 70.94 10.24 -18.13
N THR A 309 70.25 11.24 -18.67
CA THR A 309 70.88 12.37 -19.40
C THR A 309 71.80 13.19 -18.50
N LEU A 310 71.37 13.51 -17.27
CA LEU A 310 72.18 14.21 -16.27
C LEU A 310 73.47 13.44 -15.93
N LYS A 311 73.38 12.11 -15.74
CA LYS A 311 74.55 11.25 -15.49
C LYS A 311 75.50 11.20 -16.68
N SER A 312 75.00 11.17 -17.91
CA SER A 312 75.83 11.26 -19.12
C SER A 312 76.58 12.59 -19.17
N TYR A 313 75.87 13.73 -19.04
CA TYR A 313 76.49 15.06 -19.04
C TYR A 313 77.54 15.22 -17.92
N THR A 314 77.28 14.69 -16.72
CA THR A 314 78.25 14.69 -15.62
C THR A 314 79.51 13.90 -15.96
N THR A 315 79.36 12.79 -16.70
CA THR A 315 80.48 11.94 -17.16
C THR A 315 81.29 12.62 -18.28
N ASP A 316 80.61 13.29 -19.22
CA ASP A 316 81.23 14.11 -20.27
C ASP A 316 82.05 15.27 -19.69
N VAL A 317 81.48 16.01 -18.73
CA VAL A 317 82.16 17.10 -18.02
C VAL A 317 83.37 16.57 -17.25
N LYS A 318 83.23 15.44 -16.53
CA LYS A 318 84.36 14.84 -15.81
C LYS A 318 85.48 14.41 -16.76
N THR A 319 85.17 13.64 -17.81
CA THR A 319 86.18 13.13 -18.76
C THR A 319 86.89 14.24 -19.53
N ALA A 320 86.18 15.30 -19.92
CA ALA A 320 86.78 16.50 -20.52
C ALA A 320 87.71 17.23 -19.53
N THR A 321 87.32 17.32 -18.25
CA THR A 321 88.11 17.97 -17.19
C THR A 321 89.37 17.16 -16.86
N ASP A 322 89.24 15.84 -16.63
CA ASP A 322 90.35 14.94 -16.32
C ASP A 322 91.39 14.92 -17.46
N PHE A 323 90.93 14.87 -18.72
CA PHE A 323 91.80 14.98 -19.89
C PHE A 323 92.54 16.33 -19.94
N THR A 324 91.82 17.43 -19.70
CA THR A 324 92.39 18.79 -19.75
C THR A 324 93.41 19.02 -18.66
N ASN A 325 93.13 18.59 -17.42
CA ASN A 325 94.07 18.65 -16.31
C ASN A 325 95.35 17.86 -16.60
N ARG A 326 95.24 16.66 -17.17
CA ARG A 326 96.39 15.86 -17.60
C ARG A 326 97.22 16.56 -18.68
N VAL A 327 96.59 17.20 -19.66
CA VAL A 327 97.29 17.96 -20.70
C VAL A 327 98.00 19.18 -20.11
N LEU A 328 97.35 19.92 -19.19
CA LEU A 328 97.93 21.09 -18.52
C LEU A 328 99.14 20.77 -17.63
N LEU A 329 99.21 19.56 -17.05
CA LEU A 329 100.28 19.15 -16.14
C LEU A 329 101.48 18.51 -16.82
N TYR A 330 101.28 17.80 -17.95
CA TYR A 330 102.27 16.85 -18.48
C TYR A 330 102.64 17.05 -19.96
N THR A 331 102.37 18.22 -20.57
CA THR A 331 102.74 18.50 -21.97
C THR A 331 103.65 19.71 -22.09
N THR A 332 104.54 19.70 -23.10
CA THR A 332 105.34 20.87 -23.47
C THR A 332 104.50 21.93 -24.16
N ALA A 333 105.01 23.17 -24.27
CA ALA A 333 104.27 24.29 -24.87
C ALA A 333 103.77 23.99 -26.30
N THR A 334 104.55 23.29 -27.12
CA THR A 334 104.18 22.92 -28.50
C THR A 334 103.05 21.88 -28.52
N GLU A 335 103.14 20.85 -27.68
CA GLU A 335 102.12 19.81 -27.55
C GLU A 335 100.80 20.37 -27.00
N PHE A 336 100.88 21.24 -25.99
CA PHE A 336 99.73 21.97 -25.47
C PHE A 336 99.03 22.81 -26.54
N LEU A 337 99.78 23.60 -27.32
CA LEU A 337 99.21 24.47 -28.35
C LEU A 337 98.51 23.70 -29.47
N ASN A 338 99.00 22.51 -29.81
CA ASN A 338 98.33 21.61 -30.76
C ASN A 338 96.97 21.10 -30.25
N LEU A 339 96.84 20.86 -28.94
CA LEU A 339 95.60 20.35 -28.31
C LEU A 339 94.62 21.45 -27.87
N LYS A 340 95.12 22.65 -27.56
CA LYS A 340 94.38 23.83 -27.06
C LYS A 340 93.02 24.01 -27.74
N ASN A 341 92.99 24.05 -29.06
CA ASN A 341 91.78 24.42 -29.82
C ASN A 341 90.71 23.32 -29.80
N VAL A 342 91.10 22.05 -29.62
CA VAL A 342 90.18 20.92 -29.45
C VAL A 342 89.60 20.93 -28.04
N ILE A 343 90.45 21.13 -27.03
CA ILE A 343 90.05 21.26 -25.62
C ILE A 343 89.06 22.41 -25.42
N LEU A 344 89.40 23.62 -25.91
CA LEU A 344 88.55 24.80 -25.80
C LEU A 344 87.19 24.59 -26.47
N ARG A 345 87.13 23.95 -27.65
CA ARG A 345 85.87 23.64 -28.31
C ARG A 345 84.99 22.75 -27.43
N ARG A 346 85.52 21.62 -26.95
CA ARG A 346 84.75 20.65 -26.15
C ARG A 346 84.31 21.20 -24.78
N ILE A 347 85.15 22.02 -24.14
CA ILE A 347 84.76 22.69 -22.89
C ILE A 347 83.68 23.74 -23.13
N LEU A 348 83.76 24.52 -24.21
CA LEU A 348 82.73 25.52 -24.54
C LEU A 348 81.40 24.88 -24.97
N GLU A 349 81.43 23.77 -25.71
CA GLU A 349 80.25 22.94 -25.98
C GLU A 349 79.54 22.54 -24.67
N LEU A 350 80.28 21.92 -23.74
CA LEU A 350 79.72 21.43 -22.48
C LEU A 350 79.28 22.55 -21.54
N LYS A 351 80.03 23.66 -21.48
CA LYS A 351 79.69 24.85 -20.68
C LYS A 351 78.35 25.47 -21.10
N ASN A 352 78.01 25.41 -22.39
CA ASN A 352 76.82 26.04 -22.95
C ASN A 352 75.56 25.15 -22.88
N VAL A 353 75.63 23.95 -22.28
CA VAL A 353 74.47 23.08 -22.07
C VAL A 353 73.64 23.60 -20.89
N ASN A 354 72.49 24.21 -21.17
CA ASN A 354 71.51 24.55 -20.14
C ASN A 354 70.82 23.29 -19.61
N VAL A 355 70.93 23.04 -18.31
CA VAL A 355 70.34 21.91 -17.60
C VAL A 355 69.16 22.38 -16.75
N SER A 356 67.95 21.91 -17.04
CA SER A 356 66.77 22.14 -16.18
C SER A 356 66.54 20.97 -15.23
N ILE A 357 66.44 21.27 -13.94
CA ILE A 357 66.06 20.31 -12.89
C ILE A 357 64.55 20.49 -12.63
N PRO A 358 63.73 19.42 -12.64
CA PRO A 358 62.32 19.51 -12.30
C PRO A 358 62.10 20.09 -10.89
N ALA A 359 61.08 20.93 -10.74
CA ALA A 359 60.68 21.45 -9.43
C ALA A 359 60.07 20.33 -8.57
N LYS A 360 60.08 20.50 -7.25
CA LYS A 360 59.45 19.52 -6.33
C LYS A 360 57.95 19.36 -6.61
N ASP A 361 57.30 20.45 -7.01
CA ASP A 361 55.86 20.50 -7.32
C ASP A 361 55.50 19.86 -8.68
N ASP A 362 56.45 19.69 -9.60
CA ASP A 362 56.24 18.98 -10.88
C ASP A 362 55.78 17.52 -10.67
N VAL A 363 56.01 16.96 -9.48
CA VAL A 363 55.78 15.55 -9.12
C VAL A 363 54.48 15.35 -8.30
N ALA A 364 53.76 16.43 -7.97
CA ALA A 364 52.60 16.38 -7.08
C ALA A 364 51.32 15.82 -7.75
N LEU A 365 51.10 14.51 -7.65
CA LEU A 365 49.79 13.90 -7.92
C LEU A 365 48.83 14.16 -6.74
N ARG A 366 47.54 14.42 -7.05
CA ARG A 366 46.48 14.65 -6.05
C ARG A 366 45.20 13.94 -6.48
N PHE A 367 44.55 13.26 -5.55
CA PHE A 367 43.16 12.81 -5.73
C PHE A 367 42.23 13.98 -5.39
N LEU A 368 41.35 14.35 -6.33
CA LEU A 368 40.35 15.39 -6.14
C LEU A 368 38.99 14.72 -5.90
N ARG A 369 38.37 15.00 -4.76
CA ARG A 369 37.00 14.56 -4.45
C ARG A 369 36.00 15.39 -5.25
N GLY A 370 35.16 14.74 -6.05
CA GLY A 370 34.06 15.42 -6.77
C GLY A 370 32.81 15.68 -5.93
N VAL A 371 32.65 15.00 -4.78
CA VAL A 371 31.43 15.01 -3.96
C VAL A 371 31.77 15.14 -2.47
N SER A 372 30.93 15.83 -1.71
CA SER A 372 31.00 15.90 -0.24
C SER A 372 30.45 14.62 0.41
N ASP A 373 30.83 14.34 1.66
CA ASP A 373 30.32 13.14 2.34
C ASP A 373 28.82 13.26 2.63
N ASP A 374 28.35 14.45 3.01
CA ASP A 374 26.93 14.73 3.26
C ASP A 374 26.07 14.59 1.98
N SER A 375 26.57 15.08 0.84
CA SER A 375 25.91 14.93 -0.46
C SER A 375 25.81 13.46 -0.89
N PHE A 376 26.82 12.65 -0.55
CA PHE A 376 26.78 11.20 -0.82
C PHE A 376 25.81 10.48 0.12
N VAL A 377 25.75 10.84 1.41
CA VAL A 377 24.74 10.31 2.35
C VAL A 377 23.32 10.65 1.90
N GLN A 378 23.09 11.87 1.39
CA GLN A 378 21.79 12.25 0.81
C GLN A 378 21.43 11.40 -0.41
N LEU A 379 22.40 11.10 -1.29
CA LEU A 379 22.19 10.20 -2.43
C LEU A 379 21.87 8.77 -1.99
N ILE A 380 22.59 8.21 -1.01
CA ILE A 380 22.35 6.86 -0.47
C ILE A 380 20.96 6.76 0.16
N ASN A 381 20.55 7.76 0.94
CA ASN A 381 19.22 7.82 1.55
C ASN A 381 18.09 7.97 0.51
N GLY A 382 18.40 8.35 -0.73
CA GLY A 382 17.46 8.45 -1.84
C GLY A 382 17.37 7.20 -2.72
N ILE A 383 18.11 6.12 -2.44
CA ILE A 383 18.14 4.92 -3.28
C ILE A 383 16.79 4.16 -3.30
N GLY A 384 16.02 4.21 -2.22
CA GLY A 384 14.72 3.56 -2.16
C GLY A 384 13.97 3.86 -0.87
N ASN A 385 12.66 3.65 -0.89
CA ASN A 385 11.77 3.79 0.26
C ASN A 385 10.67 2.73 0.20
N VAL A 386 10.38 2.07 1.32
CA VAL A 386 9.28 1.10 1.43
C VAL A 386 8.04 1.85 1.95
N SER A 387 6.90 1.65 1.29
CA SER A 387 5.62 2.27 1.69
C SER A 387 4.44 1.34 1.45
N SER A 388 3.66 1.05 2.49
CA SER A 388 2.34 0.43 2.36
C SER A 388 1.26 1.48 2.11
N ARG A 389 0.13 1.05 1.53
CA ARG A 389 -1.13 1.81 1.60
C ARG A 389 -1.97 1.25 2.74
N GLU A 390 -2.11 2.01 3.82
CA GLU A 390 -3.14 1.74 4.83
C GLU A 390 -4.52 2.03 4.22
N SER A 391 -5.22 0.98 3.77
CA SER A 391 -6.65 1.07 3.46
C SER A 391 -7.43 1.27 4.77
N PRO A 392 -8.38 2.21 4.83
CA PRO A 392 -9.20 2.40 6.03
C PRO A 392 -10.01 1.13 6.30
N ILE A 393 -9.80 0.54 7.49
CA ILE A 393 -10.49 -0.68 7.92
C ILE A 393 -12.01 -0.45 7.83
N PRO A 394 -12.76 -1.29 7.08
CA PRO A 394 -14.21 -1.18 7.03
C PRO A 394 -14.79 -1.40 8.43
N GLN A 395 -15.31 -0.34 9.06
CA GLN A 395 -16.02 -0.48 10.33
C GLN A 395 -17.32 -1.25 10.09
N SER A 396 -17.33 -2.51 10.48
CA SER A 396 -18.49 -3.40 10.46
C SER A 396 -19.50 -2.96 11.53
N THR A 397 -20.30 -1.95 11.21
CA THR A 397 -21.36 -1.44 12.09
C THR A 397 -22.48 -2.47 12.26
N LEU A 398 -22.32 -3.38 13.24
CA LEU A 398 -23.41 -4.17 13.77
C LEU A 398 -24.44 -3.23 14.39
N HIS A 399 -25.58 -3.09 13.72
CA HIS A 399 -26.57 -2.06 14.00
C HIS A 399 -27.52 -2.47 15.14
N ASN A 400 -27.02 -2.45 16.37
CA ASN A 400 -27.88 -2.47 17.56
C ASN A 400 -28.37 -1.05 17.86
N GLY A 401 -29.63 -0.76 17.50
CA GLY A 401 -30.27 0.51 17.79
C GLY A 401 -30.83 0.56 19.22
N HIS A 402 -30.44 1.57 19.99
CA HIS A 402 -31.25 2.12 21.08
C HIS A 402 -31.01 3.63 21.23
N SER A 403 -31.96 4.31 21.87
CA SER A 403 -32.20 5.75 21.75
C SER A 403 -31.54 6.63 22.83
N ASP A 404 -31.37 7.91 22.50
CA ASP A 404 -30.82 8.95 23.38
C ASP A 404 -31.46 9.02 24.77
N THR A 405 -30.63 9.06 25.82
CA THR A 405 -30.83 9.96 26.96
C THR A 405 -29.49 10.39 27.58
N GLY A 406 -29.48 11.61 28.13
CA GLY A 406 -28.41 12.17 28.96
C GLY A 406 -28.81 13.59 29.40
N PRO A 407 -27.96 14.35 30.12
CA PRO A 407 -26.66 13.98 30.69
C PRO A 407 -26.51 14.35 32.20
N MET A 408 -25.43 13.93 32.85
CA MET A 408 -24.86 14.60 34.05
C MET A 408 -23.32 14.64 33.95
N LYS A 409 -22.65 15.54 34.70
CA LYS A 409 -21.25 15.95 34.46
C LYS A 409 -20.34 15.80 35.68
N SER A 410 -19.11 15.32 35.45
CA SER A 410 -17.88 15.73 36.18
C SER A 410 -16.62 15.26 35.44
N GLY A 411 -15.50 15.99 35.36
CA GLY A 411 -15.31 17.38 35.83
C GLY A 411 -13.85 17.83 36.10
N ARG A 412 -12.97 17.88 35.09
CA ARG A 412 -11.75 18.74 35.02
C ARG A 412 -11.30 18.83 33.53
N SER A 413 -11.04 19.97 32.89
CA SER A 413 -10.16 21.14 33.18
C SER A 413 -8.67 20.79 33.02
N GLU A 414 -7.82 21.53 32.29
CA GLU A 414 -7.80 22.99 32.07
C GLU A 414 -7.34 23.53 30.67
N TYR A 415 -7.78 24.77 30.39
CA TYR A 415 -7.27 25.84 29.49
C TYR A 415 -6.43 25.56 28.21
N THR A 416 -6.90 26.10 27.08
CA THR A 416 -6.40 27.42 26.57
C THR A 416 -7.33 28.07 25.52
N SER A 417 -7.19 29.39 25.37
CA SER A 417 -7.93 30.33 24.49
C SER A 417 -7.25 31.72 24.60
N PRO A 418 -7.49 32.72 23.72
CA PRO A 418 -8.63 32.88 22.82
C PRO A 418 -8.31 33.20 21.34
N ILE A 419 -9.39 33.29 20.55
CA ILE A 419 -9.44 33.83 19.18
C ILE A 419 -9.78 35.32 19.23
N ASN A 420 -9.19 36.13 18.35
CA ASN A 420 -9.71 37.47 18.00
C ASN A 420 -10.50 37.40 16.68
N GLN A 421 -11.56 38.22 16.56
CA GLN A 421 -12.62 38.02 15.56
C GLN A 421 -13.11 39.36 14.96
N GLU A 422 -12.95 39.51 13.64
CA GLU A 422 -13.69 40.45 12.78
C GLU A 422 -14.10 39.67 11.50
N LEU A 423 -15.34 39.65 11.00
CA LEU A 423 -16.22 40.74 10.53
C LEU A 423 -15.67 41.36 9.21
N SER A 424 -16.38 41.38 8.06
CA SER A 424 -17.79 41.02 7.74
C SER A 424 -18.02 40.77 6.23
N ARG A 425 -19.28 40.39 5.88
CA ARG A 425 -20.03 40.65 4.60
C ARG A 425 -19.77 39.75 3.36
N SER A 426 -20.82 39.03 2.96
CA SER A 426 -21.14 38.68 1.57
C SER A 426 -21.66 39.91 0.78
N PRO A 427 -21.80 39.85 -0.56
CA PRO A 427 -23.05 39.32 -1.14
C PRO A 427 -22.88 38.48 -2.43
N ALA A 428 -23.92 37.75 -2.81
CA ALA A 428 -23.98 36.99 -4.06
C ALA A 428 -24.59 37.80 -5.22
N ARG A 429 -24.28 37.42 -6.47
CA ARG A 429 -25.08 37.76 -7.66
C ARG A 429 -24.96 36.71 -8.76
N THR A 430 -26.03 36.53 -9.52
CA THR A 430 -26.17 35.58 -10.62
C THR A 430 -25.68 36.15 -11.97
N PRO A 431 -25.26 35.30 -12.93
CA PRO A 431 -24.95 35.74 -14.29
C PRO A 431 -26.23 35.94 -15.13
N PRO A 432 -26.21 36.85 -16.14
CA PRO A 432 -27.21 36.89 -17.21
C PRO A 432 -26.81 35.96 -18.37
N SER A 433 -27.76 35.70 -19.27
CA SER A 433 -27.58 34.94 -20.52
C SER A 433 -27.68 35.89 -21.72
N GLU A 434 -26.87 35.64 -22.76
CA GLU A 434 -27.16 36.13 -24.11
C GLU A 434 -26.60 35.17 -25.19
N ALA A 435 -27.20 35.23 -26.38
CA ALA A 435 -27.01 34.34 -27.54
C ALA A 435 -27.32 35.18 -28.81
N PRO A 436 -27.40 34.68 -30.07
CA PRO A 436 -27.39 33.28 -30.53
C PRO A 436 -26.73 33.03 -31.92
N ARG A 437 -27.02 31.84 -32.49
CA ARG A 437 -27.05 31.48 -33.94
C ARG A 437 -25.74 31.42 -34.73
N ASN A 438 -25.52 30.26 -35.34
CA ASN A 438 -25.76 30.15 -36.78
C ASN A 438 -26.34 28.77 -37.16
N THR A 439 -27.02 28.67 -38.31
CA THR A 439 -27.83 27.49 -38.69
C THR A 439 -27.58 27.08 -40.15
N ILE A 440 -27.20 25.82 -40.39
CA ILE A 440 -27.39 25.13 -41.68
C ILE A 440 -27.91 23.71 -41.40
N SER A 441 -28.79 23.21 -42.26
CA SER A 441 -29.60 22.00 -42.06
C SER A 441 -29.53 21.03 -43.24
N VAL A 442 -29.41 19.73 -42.98
CA VAL A 442 -29.83 18.65 -43.89
C VAL A 442 -30.45 17.50 -43.09
N THR A 443 -31.48 16.85 -43.65
CA THR A 443 -32.33 15.79 -43.06
C THR A 443 -32.92 14.94 -44.21
N PRO A 444 -33.61 13.81 -43.96
CA PRO A 444 -33.31 12.69 -43.04
C PRO A 444 -33.56 11.30 -43.71
N THR A 445 -33.38 10.19 -42.98
CA THR A 445 -34.02 8.88 -43.32
C THR A 445 -34.54 8.14 -42.08
N THR A 446 -35.88 8.07 -41.96
CA THR A 446 -36.71 7.25 -41.03
C THR A 446 -37.34 6.06 -41.80
N PRO A 447 -38.17 5.13 -41.23
CA PRO A 447 -38.96 5.10 -39.97
C PRO A 447 -38.72 3.82 -39.11
N GLN A 448 -39.48 3.35 -38.09
CA GLN A 448 -40.83 3.56 -37.51
C GLN A 448 -40.76 3.82 -35.96
N SER A 449 -41.78 4.21 -35.17
CA SER A 449 -43.23 3.89 -35.00
C SER A 449 -43.48 2.58 -34.19
N VAL A 450 -44.37 2.48 -33.17
CA VAL A 450 -45.60 3.25 -32.77
C VAL A 450 -45.71 3.56 -31.24
N LYS A 451 -46.49 4.62 -30.94
CA LYS A 451 -47.14 5.15 -29.69
C LYS A 451 -48.03 4.12 -28.91
N ARG A 452 -48.72 4.35 -27.77
CA ARG A 452 -48.95 5.41 -26.72
C ARG A 452 -49.53 4.70 -25.45
N VAL A 453 -49.87 5.30 -24.29
CA VAL A 453 -50.95 6.26 -23.85
C VAL A 453 -50.55 6.70 -22.40
N GLY A 454 -50.73 7.92 -21.87
CA GLY A 454 -51.97 8.63 -21.45
C GLY A 454 -52.50 8.09 -20.09
N ASP A 455 -52.97 8.87 -19.10
CA ASP A 455 -53.23 10.32 -19.02
C ASP A 455 -52.95 10.89 -17.60
N SER A 456 -53.28 12.18 -17.36
CA SER A 456 -52.96 12.96 -16.15
C SER A 456 -54.20 13.35 -15.32
N ILE A 457 -54.00 13.80 -14.06
CA ILE A 457 -54.80 14.75 -13.22
C ILE A 457 -54.30 14.56 -11.75
N ALA A 458 -53.81 15.52 -10.94
CA ALA A 458 -54.21 16.92 -10.61
C ALA A 458 -55.36 16.97 -9.56
N VAL A 459 -55.42 17.84 -8.53
CA VAL A 459 -54.46 18.82 -7.98
C VAL A 459 -54.83 19.27 -6.54
N SER A 460 -53.83 19.55 -5.68
CA SER A 460 -53.80 20.55 -4.59
C SER A 460 -54.60 20.47 -3.24
N ARG A 461 -53.97 21.12 -2.22
CA ARG A 461 -54.49 21.91 -1.07
C ARG A 461 -54.95 21.18 0.22
N GLN A 462 -54.35 21.45 1.39
CA GLN A 462 -54.46 22.61 2.34
C GLN A 462 -55.74 22.56 3.20
N MET A 463 -55.78 22.86 4.51
CA MET A 463 -54.77 23.24 5.53
C MET A 463 -55.37 23.21 6.97
N SER A 464 -54.54 23.51 8.00
CA SER A 464 -54.91 24.12 9.31
C SER A 464 -54.99 23.26 10.59
N ILE A 465 -54.60 23.89 11.71
CA ILE A 465 -54.69 23.47 13.12
C ILE A 465 -55.63 24.47 13.84
N PRO A 466 -56.35 24.10 14.92
CA PRO A 466 -55.94 24.49 16.30
C PRO A 466 -56.43 23.48 17.39
N ALA A 467 -56.36 23.72 18.71
CA ALA A 467 -55.23 24.11 19.58
C ALA A 467 -55.60 23.90 21.07
N ALA A 468 -54.57 23.66 21.92
CA ALA A 468 -54.46 23.90 23.38
C ALA A 468 -55.63 23.65 24.38
N ALA A 469 -55.35 22.84 25.43
CA ALA A 469 -55.76 23.12 26.83
C ALA A 469 -54.90 22.33 27.86
N THR A 470 -54.66 22.93 29.03
CA THR A 470 -54.09 22.35 30.28
C THR A 470 -54.87 22.98 31.46
N PRO A 471 -54.49 22.95 32.76
CA PRO A 471 -53.54 22.13 33.55
C PRO A 471 -54.19 21.55 34.85
N ILE A 472 -53.40 21.06 35.85
CA ILE A 472 -53.42 21.49 37.30
C ILE A 472 -52.97 20.41 38.34
N ARG A 473 -51.94 20.78 39.14
CA ARG A 473 -51.56 20.43 40.54
C ARG A 473 -50.91 19.10 40.98
N GLU A 474 -49.84 19.30 41.75
CA GLU A 474 -49.16 18.46 42.77
C GLU A 474 -49.91 18.54 44.15
N PRO A 475 -49.40 18.26 45.41
CA PRO A 475 -47.98 18.21 45.90
C PRO A 475 -47.58 17.23 47.07
N VAL A 476 -46.26 17.23 47.39
CA VAL A 476 -45.53 16.75 48.62
C VAL A 476 -45.70 15.28 49.08
N GLN A 477 -44.85 14.67 49.95
CA GLN A 477 -43.72 15.07 50.83
C GLN A 477 -42.68 13.89 50.86
N ARG A 478 -41.34 14.08 50.85
CA ARG A 478 -40.38 14.17 52.01
C ARG A 478 -40.49 13.02 53.05
N GLN A 479 -39.45 12.48 53.71
CA GLN A 479 -38.04 12.90 53.90
C GLN A 479 -37.15 11.80 54.58
N THR A 480 -35.80 11.85 54.42
CA THR A 480 -34.72 11.36 55.37
C THR A 480 -34.62 9.87 55.78
N SER A 481 -33.49 9.28 56.24
CA SER A 481 -32.06 9.66 56.34
C SER A 481 -31.12 8.44 56.63
N LEU A 482 -29.79 8.67 56.56
CA LEU A 482 -28.63 7.83 57.01
C LEU A 482 -28.57 7.65 58.57
N PRO A 483 -27.54 7.05 59.25
CA PRO A 483 -26.24 6.43 58.80
C PRO A 483 -25.70 5.14 59.51
N ALA A 484 -24.75 4.42 58.86
CA ALA A 484 -23.52 3.74 59.40
C ALA A 484 -23.64 2.70 60.58
N PRO A 485 -22.56 2.15 61.22
CA PRO A 485 -21.09 2.13 60.93
C PRO A 485 -20.36 0.73 61.06
N LEU A 486 -19.08 0.65 60.63
CA LEU A 486 -17.82 -0.01 61.19
C LEU A 486 -17.89 -1.40 61.94
N GLU A 487 -16.86 -2.24 62.20
CA GLU A 487 -15.40 -2.45 61.92
C GLU A 487 -15.04 -3.89 62.43
N GLU A 488 -13.87 -4.57 62.29
CA GLU A 488 -12.63 -4.54 61.46
C GLU A 488 -11.99 -5.96 61.58
N LYS A 489 -11.11 -6.40 60.65
CA LYS A 489 -9.74 -6.93 60.99
C LYS A 489 -8.85 -7.38 59.83
N LYS A 490 -7.54 -7.36 60.10
CA LYS A 490 -6.40 -7.55 59.19
C LYS A 490 -5.76 -8.94 59.31
N THR A 491 -5.06 -9.38 58.25
CA THR A 491 -3.72 -10.00 58.34
C THR A 491 -2.97 -9.85 57.00
N MET A 492 -1.63 -9.84 57.02
CA MET A 492 -0.77 -9.76 55.83
C MET A 492 0.21 -10.94 55.76
N SER A 493 0.72 -11.20 54.55
CA SER A 493 2.17 -11.28 54.20
C SER A 493 2.70 -12.56 53.52
N THR A 494 3.06 -12.41 52.22
CA THR A 494 4.33 -12.83 51.55
C THR A 494 4.95 -14.24 51.76
N VAL A 495 5.34 -14.93 50.67
CA VAL A 495 6.76 -15.17 50.20
C VAL A 495 6.88 -16.25 49.07
N ALA A 496 7.50 -15.83 47.96
CA ALA A 496 8.40 -16.48 46.96
C ALA A 496 8.47 -18.00 46.60
N MET A 497 8.54 -18.25 45.27
CA MET A 497 9.59 -18.97 44.48
C MET A 497 9.61 -20.49 44.14
N MET A 498 9.82 -20.73 42.81
CA MET A 498 10.77 -21.65 42.12
C MET A 498 10.43 -23.10 41.67
N ASN A 499 10.64 -23.30 40.35
CA ASN A 499 11.29 -24.42 39.62
C ASN A 499 10.64 -25.83 39.49
N GLY A 500 10.72 -26.42 38.28
CA GLY A 500 10.63 -27.88 38.07
C GLY A 500 10.27 -28.37 36.65
N MET A 501 11.27 -28.73 35.83
CA MET A 501 11.12 -29.57 34.61
C MET A 501 11.45 -31.04 34.93
N PRO A 502 10.85 -32.01 34.21
CA PRO A 502 11.51 -33.27 33.87
C PRO A 502 11.59 -33.52 32.35
N LYS A 503 12.28 -34.61 31.96
CA LYS A 503 12.71 -34.92 30.57
C LYS A 503 11.96 -36.12 29.96
N THR A 504 12.16 -36.33 28.66
CA THR A 504 11.75 -37.50 27.87
C THR A 504 12.64 -38.75 28.08
N PRO A 505 12.12 -39.94 27.76
CA PRO A 505 12.88 -41.10 27.25
C PRO A 505 12.54 -41.40 25.77
N ALA A 506 13.10 -42.47 25.17
CA ALA A 506 13.01 -42.80 23.74
C ALA A 506 12.95 -44.33 23.45
N GLU A 507 12.86 -44.69 22.15
CA GLU A 507 13.04 -46.06 21.57
C GLU A 507 11.87 -47.07 21.81
N GLU A 508 11.52 -48.05 20.94
CA GLU A 508 12.03 -48.47 19.61
C GLU A 508 11.04 -49.38 18.79
N LYS A 509 11.23 -49.44 17.45
CA LYS A 509 11.04 -50.60 16.50
C LYS A 509 9.65 -51.15 16.03
N THR A 510 9.73 -51.79 14.85
CA THR A 510 8.83 -52.74 14.12
C THR A 510 7.76 -52.17 13.15
N SER A 511 7.36 -52.83 12.04
CA SER A 511 8.12 -53.44 10.90
C SER A 511 7.18 -53.94 9.77
N PHE A 512 7.73 -54.31 8.59
CA PHE A 512 7.06 -54.89 7.38
C PHE A 512 6.19 -53.92 6.55
N PHE A 513 5.93 -54.12 5.24
CA PHE A 513 6.17 -55.26 4.33
C PHE A 513 6.86 -54.84 3.00
N SER A 514 7.33 -55.80 2.20
CA SER A 514 8.16 -55.57 1.00
C SER A 514 7.69 -56.34 -0.27
N LYS A 515 8.11 -55.85 -1.46
CA LYS A 515 8.14 -56.58 -2.76
C LYS A 515 9.20 -55.96 -3.69
N ALA A 516 9.60 -56.66 -4.76
CA ALA A 516 10.88 -56.40 -5.45
C ALA A 516 10.89 -56.68 -6.97
N LYS A 517 11.80 -55.99 -7.71
CA LYS A 517 12.70 -56.37 -8.86
C LYS A 517 12.22 -57.34 -9.97
N PRO A 518 12.92 -57.54 -11.13
CA PRO A 518 14.14 -56.92 -11.74
C PRO A 518 13.97 -56.65 -13.29
N PRO A 519 15.01 -56.71 -14.19
CA PRO A 519 16.39 -56.16 -14.26
C PRO A 519 16.67 -55.32 -15.57
N ASP A 520 17.96 -55.24 -15.99
CA ASP A 520 18.52 -55.00 -17.34
C ASP A 520 18.70 -53.54 -17.85
N ASP A 521 19.85 -53.10 -18.43
CA ASP A 521 21.19 -53.73 -18.52
C ASP A 521 22.38 -52.75 -18.79
N HIS A 522 23.62 -53.25 -18.61
CA HIS A 522 24.94 -52.91 -19.21
C HIS A 522 25.42 -51.44 -19.52
N VAL A 523 26.61 -51.06 -19.01
CA VAL A 523 27.90 -50.76 -19.77
C VAL A 523 28.93 -49.95 -18.93
N THR A 524 30.19 -50.45 -18.87
CA THR A 524 31.53 -49.89 -18.47
C THR A 524 31.67 -48.47 -17.86
N ALA A 525 32.27 -48.25 -16.68
CA ALA A 525 33.70 -48.28 -16.26
C ALA A 525 34.38 -46.87 -16.27
N ASP A 526 35.42 -46.53 -15.48
CA ASP A 526 36.29 -47.35 -14.60
C ASP A 526 36.90 -46.57 -13.40
N VAL A 527 37.46 -47.30 -12.41
CA VAL A 527 38.60 -46.95 -11.48
C VAL A 527 38.64 -45.54 -10.81
N THR A 528 38.20 -45.39 -9.54
CA THR A 528 39.01 -45.23 -8.27
C THR A 528 40.01 -44.04 -8.23
N GLU A 529 40.36 -43.34 -7.14
CA GLU A 529 39.98 -43.21 -5.70
C GLU A 529 40.50 -41.81 -5.20
N LYS A 530 40.50 -41.32 -3.94
CA LYS A 530 40.25 -41.81 -2.57
C LYS A 530 39.71 -40.67 -1.65
N LYS A 531 39.89 -40.77 -0.32
CA LYS A 531 39.67 -39.73 0.75
C LYS A 531 40.99 -39.50 1.54
N PRO A 532 41.18 -38.52 2.47
CA PRO A 532 40.17 -37.78 3.27
C PRO A 532 40.43 -36.27 3.56
N ARG A 533 39.59 -35.71 4.45
CA ARG A 533 39.63 -34.37 5.11
C ARG A 533 40.89 -34.18 6.00
N PRO A 534 41.28 -32.94 6.37
CA PRO A 534 40.73 -32.37 7.62
C PRO A 534 40.51 -30.83 7.63
N SER A 535 40.09 -30.33 8.79
CA SER A 535 39.99 -28.92 9.24
C SER A 535 40.42 -28.89 10.73
N PRO A 536 40.52 -27.75 11.46
CA PRO A 536 40.32 -26.33 11.10
C PRO A 536 41.50 -25.42 11.55
N LEU A 537 41.34 -24.09 11.47
CA LEU A 537 42.00 -23.12 12.39
C LEU A 537 41.23 -21.78 12.44
N LYS A 538 41.48 -20.98 13.49
CA LYS A 538 40.78 -19.70 13.80
C LYS A 538 41.66 -18.49 13.48
N LEU A 539 41.07 -17.30 13.26
CA LEU A 539 41.76 -16.01 13.33
C LEU A 539 40.79 -14.84 13.58
N GLU A 540 41.08 -14.01 14.58
CA GLU A 540 40.40 -12.79 15.07
C GLU A 540 41.33 -12.16 16.15
N PRO A 541 41.28 -10.85 16.49
CA PRO A 541 41.20 -9.63 15.67
C PRO A 541 42.53 -8.84 15.73
N SER A 542 42.61 -7.63 15.14
CA SER A 542 43.62 -6.63 15.59
C SER A 542 43.24 -5.16 15.38
N GLN A 543 43.45 -4.38 16.44
CA GLN A 543 43.46 -2.91 16.59
C GLN A 543 44.23 -2.60 17.90
N PRO A 544 44.61 -1.34 18.20
CA PRO A 544 45.22 -0.33 17.34
C PRO A 544 46.56 0.14 17.94
N LEU A 545 47.33 0.98 17.23
CA LEU A 545 48.41 1.76 17.85
C LEU A 545 48.46 3.18 17.30
N GLY A 546 48.61 4.15 18.22
CA GLY A 546 48.99 5.51 17.93
C GLY A 546 49.85 6.06 19.07
N LEU A 547 50.97 6.69 18.71
CA LEU A 547 51.79 7.56 19.56
C LEU A 547 52.69 8.40 18.61
N GLY A 548 53.11 9.62 18.93
CA GLY A 548 52.80 10.42 20.12
C GLY A 548 54.01 10.89 20.93
N ASP A 549 55.24 10.67 20.45
CA ASP A 549 56.46 11.23 21.07
C ASP A 549 56.82 12.57 20.41
N PHE A 550 56.58 13.73 21.04
CA PHE A 550 57.27 14.41 22.17
C PHE A 550 58.43 15.33 21.75
N LEU A 551 58.39 16.56 22.29
CA LEU A 551 59.28 17.68 21.94
C LEU A 551 60.48 17.81 22.89
N ARG A 552 61.63 18.24 22.36
CA ARG A 552 62.68 19.07 23.01
C ARG A 552 63.38 19.87 21.89
N ASN A 553 63.35 21.22 21.91
CA ASN A 553 64.25 22.15 22.63
C ASN A 553 65.65 22.25 22.00
N LEU A 554 66.28 23.42 21.81
CA LEU A 554 65.92 24.82 22.09
C LEU A 554 66.86 25.77 21.28
N GLU A 555 66.49 27.06 21.14
CA GLU A 555 67.41 28.23 20.97
C GLU A 555 68.26 28.40 19.67
N MET A 556 68.72 29.59 19.23
CA MET A 556 68.52 30.99 19.68
C MET A 556 68.82 32.03 18.57
N ARG A 557 68.22 33.25 18.64
CA ARG A 557 68.55 34.52 17.92
C ARG A 557 68.39 34.45 16.38
N GLY A 558 68.14 35.50 15.59
CA GLY A 558 68.17 36.98 15.67
C GLY A 558 68.44 37.46 14.21
N GLU A 559 68.08 38.64 13.69
CA GLU A 559 67.53 39.89 14.23
C GLU A 559 66.59 40.58 13.19
N LEU A 560 66.02 41.74 13.54
CA LEU A 560 65.33 42.71 12.65
C LEU A 560 66.39 43.69 12.02
N PRO A 561 66.11 44.63 11.06
CA PRO A 561 64.82 45.31 10.83
C PRO A 561 64.42 45.80 9.41
N MET A 562 63.14 46.20 9.36
CA MET A 562 62.41 47.13 8.46
C MET A 562 63.13 48.14 7.52
N LYS A 563 62.55 48.33 6.32
CA LYS A 563 61.94 49.60 5.76
C LYS A 563 61.40 49.36 4.33
N LYS A 564 60.13 49.65 3.99
CA LYS A 564 59.42 50.94 3.70
C LYS A 564 59.70 51.58 2.31
N SER A 565 58.78 51.34 1.35
CA SER A 565 58.18 52.30 0.36
C SER A 565 57.43 51.48 -0.70
N GLU A 566 56.12 51.55 -0.93
CA GLU A 566 55.20 52.67 -1.25
C GLU A 566 55.42 53.36 -2.62
N LYS A 567 54.27 53.58 -3.30
CA LYS A 567 53.98 54.45 -4.47
C LYS A 567 54.26 53.91 -5.89
N THR A 568 53.58 54.37 -6.96
CA THR A 568 52.19 54.90 -7.18
C THR A 568 52.01 55.08 -8.70
N ALA A 569 50.79 54.85 -9.22
CA ALA A 569 50.28 55.33 -10.53
C ALA A 569 50.89 54.75 -11.85
N GLN A 570 50.36 55.02 -13.06
CA GLN A 570 48.96 55.02 -13.60
C GLN A 570 48.95 55.69 -15.00
N ALA A 571 47.99 55.28 -15.86
CA ALA A 571 47.45 55.98 -17.05
C ALA A 571 48.18 55.91 -18.42
N ASN A 572 47.31 56.00 -19.43
CA ASN A 572 47.48 56.45 -20.82
C ASN A 572 48.00 55.48 -21.90
N ARG A 573 47.50 55.51 -23.16
CA ARG A 573 46.17 55.85 -23.75
C ARG A 573 46.27 55.71 -25.30
N GLU A 574 45.16 55.32 -25.95
CA GLU A 574 44.74 55.72 -27.34
C GLU A 574 45.66 55.34 -28.54
N SER A 575 45.21 55.09 -29.78
CA SER A 575 43.90 54.91 -30.46
C SER A 575 44.17 54.23 -31.86
N PHE A 576 43.33 54.09 -32.91
CA PHE A 576 42.03 54.64 -33.36
C PHE A 576 41.33 53.68 -34.38
N GLN A 577 40.14 54.07 -34.88
CA GLN A 577 39.43 53.80 -36.17
C GLN A 577 39.70 52.50 -36.99
N GLN A 578 38.71 51.69 -37.42
CA GLN A 578 37.40 51.91 -38.10
C GLN A 578 37.45 52.29 -39.60
N LEU A 579 36.75 51.51 -40.46
CA LEU A 579 35.63 51.95 -41.33
C LEU A 579 35.00 50.77 -42.15
N SER A 580 33.91 51.04 -42.87
CA SER A 580 33.08 50.13 -43.73
C SER A 580 32.43 50.99 -44.86
N PRO A 581 31.40 50.61 -45.69
CA PRO A 581 30.61 49.37 -45.86
C PRO A 581 30.24 48.99 -47.35
N ASP A 582 29.16 48.18 -47.53
CA ASP A 582 28.19 48.09 -48.66
C ASP A 582 28.23 47.05 -49.82
N ARG A 583 27.07 46.92 -50.52
CA ARG A 583 26.52 45.82 -51.39
C ARG A 583 26.50 46.20 -52.92
N PRO A 584 25.82 45.55 -53.93
CA PRO A 584 24.86 44.41 -53.95
C PRO A 584 24.76 43.42 -55.19
N PHE A 585 23.83 42.45 -55.09
CA PHE A 585 23.03 41.72 -56.13
C PHE A 585 23.60 40.57 -57.03
N GLN A 586 22.65 39.84 -57.68
CA GLN A 586 22.68 38.52 -58.38
C GLN A 586 22.52 38.67 -59.94
N PRO A 587 22.44 37.64 -60.84
CA PRO A 587 22.20 36.16 -60.72
C PRO A 587 23.22 35.25 -61.50
N VAL A 588 23.07 33.90 -61.65
CA VAL A 588 22.37 33.16 -62.76
C VAL A 588 22.49 31.59 -62.62
N THR A 589 21.40 30.86 -62.93
CA THR A 589 21.15 29.41 -63.28
C THR A 589 21.89 28.19 -62.67
N SER A 590 21.10 27.13 -62.46
CA SER A 590 21.40 25.69 -62.18
C SER A 590 21.84 24.88 -63.44
N PRO A 591 22.00 23.52 -63.42
CA PRO A 591 22.04 22.52 -62.32
C PRO A 591 23.21 21.49 -62.42
N ILE A 592 23.33 20.55 -61.46
CA ILE A 592 23.61 19.09 -61.65
C ILE A 592 23.74 18.38 -60.28
N SER A 593 23.40 17.07 -60.23
CA SER A 593 23.25 16.26 -59.00
C SER A 593 24.52 15.45 -58.60
N PRO A 594 24.45 14.51 -57.65
CA PRO A 594 25.07 14.65 -56.33
C PRO A 594 26.47 14.03 -56.21
N LYS A 595 27.24 14.47 -55.20
CA LYS A 595 28.40 13.76 -54.68
C LYS A 595 28.27 13.50 -53.18
N THR A 596 28.97 12.46 -52.73
CA THR A 596 28.98 11.92 -51.35
C THR A 596 29.46 12.93 -50.30
N PRO A 597 29.13 12.72 -49.02
CA PRO A 597 29.19 13.78 -48.00
C PRO A 597 30.62 14.30 -47.78
N THR A 598 30.75 15.63 -47.84
CA THR A 598 31.98 16.36 -47.52
C THR A 598 32.09 16.62 -46.02
N THR A 599 33.32 16.81 -45.55
CA THR A 599 33.71 17.07 -44.15
C THR A 599 32.92 18.19 -43.46
N MET A 600 32.79 18.08 -42.14
CA MET A 600 32.11 19.06 -41.27
C MET A 600 32.66 20.49 -41.41
N PRO A 601 31.81 21.54 -41.33
CA PRO A 601 32.24 22.92 -41.18
C PRO A 601 33.08 23.15 -39.90
N PRO A 602 34.00 24.12 -39.86
CA PRO A 602 34.92 24.30 -38.72
C PRO A 602 34.27 24.69 -37.39
N GLU A 603 33.08 25.30 -37.44
CA GLU A 603 32.47 26.05 -36.33
C GLU A 603 31.87 25.16 -35.23
N LEU A 604 31.63 23.88 -35.51
CA LEU A 604 31.08 22.90 -34.55
C LEU A 604 32.07 22.41 -33.48
N LYS A 605 33.33 22.86 -33.50
CA LYS A 605 34.40 22.35 -32.62
C LYS A 605 34.42 22.89 -31.18
N ASN A 606 33.62 23.93 -30.88
CA ASN A 606 33.71 24.67 -29.62
C ASN A 606 32.49 24.51 -28.69
N LEU A 607 31.57 23.59 -28.99
CA LEU A 607 30.44 23.26 -28.12
C LEU A 607 30.80 22.09 -27.18
N PRO A 608 30.60 22.19 -25.85
CA PRO A 608 30.79 21.06 -24.95
C PRO A 608 29.70 20.01 -25.17
N GLY A 609 30.10 18.80 -25.56
CA GLY A 609 29.18 17.70 -25.84
C GLY A 609 29.82 16.52 -26.56
N VAL A 610 29.12 15.39 -26.64
CA VAL A 610 29.50 14.22 -27.44
C VAL A 610 28.94 14.38 -28.86
N VAL A 611 29.63 13.86 -29.89
CA VAL A 611 29.21 14.04 -31.29
C VAL A 611 29.05 12.69 -31.99
N TYR A 612 27.85 12.44 -32.52
CA TYR A 612 27.48 11.25 -33.30
C TYR A 612 27.25 11.64 -34.77
N GLY A 613 28.33 11.73 -35.55
CA GLY A 613 28.26 12.13 -36.95
C GLY A 613 28.02 13.62 -37.12
N ASP A 614 26.81 14.02 -37.56
CA ASP A 614 26.39 15.42 -37.66
C ASP A 614 25.46 15.86 -36.49
N ILE A 615 25.33 15.02 -35.46
CA ILE A 615 24.46 15.22 -34.30
C ILE A 615 25.33 15.52 -33.07
N VAL A 616 25.03 16.63 -32.39
CA VAL A 616 25.65 17.03 -31.13
C VAL A 616 24.75 16.60 -29.97
N CYS A 617 25.31 15.95 -28.97
CA CYS A 617 24.73 15.77 -27.66
C CYS A 617 25.32 16.84 -26.74
N PRO A 618 24.73 18.05 -26.66
CA PRO A 618 25.26 19.12 -25.81
C PRO A 618 25.23 18.65 -24.35
N ASP A 619 26.19 19.09 -23.55
CA ASP A 619 26.15 18.84 -22.10
C ASP A 619 25.49 20.01 -21.38
N PHE A 620 24.44 19.74 -20.60
CA PHE A 620 23.64 20.77 -19.93
C PHE A 620 22.86 20.23 -18.73
N THR A 621 22.28 21.14 -17.95
CA THR A 621 21.46 20.83 -16.76
C THR A 621 20.18 21.66 -16.77
N PHE A 622 19.26 21.36 -15.86
CA PHE A 622 18.24 22.34 -15.50
C PHE A 622 18.89 23.59 -14.89
N ASP A 623 18.33 24.77 -15.15
CA ASP A 623 18.68 26.04 -14.54
C ASP A 623 17.96 26.15 -13.18
N VAL A 624 18.65 25.71 -12.13
CA VAL A 624 18.15 25.65 -10.74
C VAL A 624 17.59 27.01 -10.26
N LEU A 625 18.06 28.13 -10.83
CA LEU A 625 17.60 29.46 -10.45
C LEU A 625 16.18 29.78 -10.95
N THR A 626 15.69 29.10 -12.00
CA THR A 626 14.33 29.36 -12.53
C THR A 626 13.26 28.48 -11.91
N ILE A 627 13.59 27.53 -11.04
CA ILE A 627 12.63 26.51 -10.58
C ILE A 627 11.39 27.13 -9.93
N HIS A 628 10.21 26.63 -10.31
CA HIS A 628 8.97 26.99 -9.63
C HIS A 628 8.96 26.57 -8.15
N ASN A 629 8.45 27.42 -7.26
CA ASN A 629 8.59 27.28 -5.80
C ASN A 629 7.93 26.04 -5.15
N GLU A 630 7.05 25.33 -5.85
CA GLU A 630 6.43 24.06 -5.42
C GLU A 630 7.19 22.81 -5.92
N ARG A 631 8.26 22.98 -6.71
CA ARG A 631 9.01 21.89 -7.36
C ARG A 631 10.36 21.67 -6.68
N GLU A 632 10.94 20.51 -6.91
CA GLU A 632 12.27 20.13 -6.43
C GLU A 632 13.17 19.81 -7.62
N VAL A 633 14.44 20.20 -7.53
CA VAL A 633 15.50 19.75 -8.45
C VAL A 633 16.69 19.27 -7.62
N SER A 634 17.35 18.20 -8.09
CA SER A 634 18.57 17.68 -7.47
C SER A 634 19.74 18.67 -7.55
N LEU A 635 20.72 18.51 -6.65
CA LEU A 635 21.86 19.43 -6.51
C LEU A 635 22.79 19.48 -7.74
N ASP A 636 22.75 18.45 -8.59
CA ASP A 636 23.46 18.38 -9.87
C ASP A 636 22.67 18.98 -11.05
N GLY A 637 21.42 19.40 -10.82
CA GLY A 637 20.52 19.93 -11.86
C GLY A 637 20.05 18.88 -12.87
N LYS A 638 20.09 17.59 -12.55
CA LYS A 638 19.72 16.49 -13.47
C LYS A 638 18.33 15.90 -13.26
N ILE A 639 17.78 15.94 -12.04
CA ILE A 639 16.50 15.31 -11.67
C ILE A 639 15.51 16.38 -11.21
N LEU A 640 14.33 16.44 -11.83
CA LEU A 640 13.21 17.33 -11.49
C LEU A 640 12.05 16.51 -10.90
N ARG A 641 11.47 16.95 -9.78
CA ARG A 641 10.30 16.32 -9.15
C ARG A 641 9.14 17.30 -8.97
N ASN A 642 7.91 16.78 -9.06
CA ASN A 642 6.71 17.61 -8.92
C ASN A 642 6.38 18.01 -7.46
N ARG A 643 6.97 17.33 -6.47
CA ARG A 643 6.77 17.54 -5.03
C ARG A 643 8.11 17.75 -4.31
N LYS A 644 8.13 18.59 -3.27
CA LYS A 644 9.30 18.79 -2.38
C LYS A 644 9.35 17.74 -1.27
N THR A 645 10.48 17.07 -1.12
CA THR A 645 10.75 15.98 -0.16
C THR A 645 11.36 16.45 1.16
N GLY A 646 10.97 17.63 1.66
CA GLY A 646 11.48 18.16 2.91
C GLY A 646 10.78 19.42 3.44
N LYS A 647 11.09 19.80 4.68
CA LYS A 647 10.69 21.11 5.25
C LYS A 647 11.38 22.24 4.46
N PRO A 648 10.72 23.40 4.28
CA PRO A 648 11.28 24.49 3.48
C PRO A 648 12.57 25.06 4.10
N SER A 649 13.67 24.97 3.35
CA SER A 649 14.95 25.58 3.68
C SER A 649 14.90 27.09 3.44
N SER A 650 14.76 27.87 4.50
CA SER A 650 14.66 29.34 4.46
C SER A 650 16.03 30.01 4.27
N SER A 651 16.68 29.83 3.11
CA SER A 651 17.93 30.52 2.77
C SER A 651 18.18 30.57 1.26
N GLY A 652 18.11 31.76 0.66
CA GLY A 652 18.45 31.98 -0.76
C GLY A 652 17.73 33.17 -1.37
N THR A 653 18.48 34.14 -1.88
CA THR A 653 18.00 35.38 -2.53
C THR A 653 16.92 35.15 -3.58
N ALA A 654 15.78 35.84 -3.43
CA ALA A 654 14.57 35.68 -4.26
C ALA A 654 14.67 36.38 -5.64
N GLU A 655 15.61 35.97 -6.49
CA GLU A 655 15.69 36.43 -7.88
C GLU A 655 15.46 35.29 -8.89
N LYS A 656 14.37 35.41 -9.67
CA LYS A 656 14.08 34.71 -10.95
C LYS A 656 13.54 33.27 -10.93
N GLN A 657 13.05 32.78 -9.79
CA GLN A 657 12.17 31.59 -9.77
C GLN A 657 10.86 31.86 -10.53
N PHE A 658 10.39 30.91 -11.32
CA PHE A 658 9.09 31.00 -12.02
C PHE A 658 7.91 31.08 -11.03
N GLN A 659 6.90 31.86 -11.39
CA GLN A 659 5.69 32.12 -10.58
C GLN A 659 4.44 31.46 -11.15
N ASN A 660 4.33 31.40 -12.48
CA ASN A 660 3.20 30.81 -13.20
C ASN A 660 3.56 29.43 -13.73
N TYR A 661 4.70 29.31 -14.41
CA TYR A 661 5.14 28.09 -15.06
C TYR A 661 5.54 27.04 -14.02
N LYS A 662 4.83 25.91 -13.94
CA LYS A 662 5.05 24.90 -12.90
C LYS A 662 6.19 23.93 -13.24
N GLY A 663 7.36 24.47 -13.56
CA GLY A 663 8.48 23.71 -14.09
C GLY A 663 9.84 24.37 -13.91
N ILE A 664 10.74 24.05 -14.83
CA ILE A 664 12.13 24.53 -14.91
C ILE A 664 12.56 24.64 -16.38
N VAL A 665 13.61 25.43 -16.67
CA VAL A 665 14.22 25.51 -18.00
C VAL A 665 15.56 24.78 -18.02
N GLY A 666 16.00 24.23 -19.15
CA GLY A 666 17.37 23.78 -19.34
C GLY A 666 18.30 24.96 -19.67
N ASN A 667 19.53 24.96 -19.15
CA ASN A 667 20.47 26.07 -19.34
C ASN A 667 21.15 26.14 -20.73
N PHE A 668 20.73 25.30 -21.69
CA PHE A 668 21.24 25.28 -23.07
C PHE A 668 20.25 25.87 -24.09
N PRO A 669 20.57 27.01 -24.73
CA PRO A 669 19.75 27.58 -25.81
C PRO A 669 20.01 26.94 -27.17
N PHE A 670 18.95 26.43 -27.82
CA PHE A 670 18.98 26.05 -29.24
C PHE A 670 18.92 27.32 -30.10
N LYS A 671 20.09 27.77 -30.55
CA LYS A 671 20.26 28.94 -31.43
C LYS A 671 21.18 28.66 -32.62
N GLU A 672 22.30 27.98 -32.39
CA GLU A 672 23.31 27.73 -33.42
C GLU A 672 22.87 26.65 -34.43
N LEU A 673 23.41 26.72 -35.65
CA LEU A 673 22.98 25.86 -36.76
C LEU A 673 23.54 24.44 -36.67
N GLY A 674 22.87 23.58 -35.89
CA GLY A 674 23.17 22.16 -35.75
C GLY A 674 21.95 21.25 -35.54
N LYS A 675 22.23 19.95 -35.41
CA LYS A 675 21.32 18.96 -34.83
C LYS A 675 21.73 18.73 -33.37
N TYR A 676 20.79 18.86 -32.45
CA TYR A 676 20.99 18.65 -31.03
C TYR A 676 20.14 17.47 -30.56
N TYR A 677 20.73 16.56 -29.81
CA TYR A 677 20.04 15.41 -29.24
C TYR A 677 20.27 15.33 -27.74
N TYR A 678 19.18 15.18 -27.00
CA TYR A 678 19.19 14.90 -25.57
C TYR A 678 18.12 13.87 -25.21
N GLU A 679 18.31 13.20 -24.08
CA GLU A 679 17.35 12.24 -23.56
C GLU A 679 16.73 12.74 -22.25
N VAL A 680 15.48 12.35 -21.99
CA VAL A 680 14.81 12.58 -20.71
C VAL A 680 14.10 11.30 -20.34
N ASP A 681 14.52 10.68 -19.24
CA ASP A 681 13.74 9.61 -18.62
C ASP A 681 12.66 10.25 -17.75
N VAL A 682 11.43 9.80 -17.89
CA VAL A 682 10.29 10.25 -17.10
C VAL A 682 9.65 9.04 -16.46
N SER A 683 9.59 9.04 -15.14
CA SER A 683 8.83 8.08 -14.34
C SER A 683 7.66 8.82 -13.69
N PHE A 684 6.45 8.26 -13.76
CA PHE A 684 5.33 8.80 -13.02
C PHE A 684 4.39 7.73 -12.47
N THR A 685 3.85 7.97 -11.28
CA THR A 685 2.90 7.09 -10.60
C THR A 685 1.58 7.81 -10.38
N ILE A 686 0.48 7.25 -10.90
CA ILE A 686 -0.88 7.77 -10.71
C ILE A 686 -1.38 7.36 -9.31
N TYR A 687 -1.63 8.30 -8.42
CA TYR A 687 -2.18 8.00 -7.09
C TYR A 687 -3.71 7.91 -7.07
N GLN A 688 -4.37 8.74 -7.88
CA GLN A 688 -5.82 8.76 -8.12
C GLN A 688 -6.06 8.97 -9.62
N PRO A 689 -7.11 8.37 -10.24
CA PRO A 689 -7.37 8.57 -11.66
C PRO A 689 -7.58 10.06 -11.96
N LEU A 690 -6.89 10.58 -12.97
CA LEU A 690 -7.04 11.99 -13.35
C LEU A 690 -8.45 12.25 -13.91
N GLU A 691 -9.07 13.36 -13.54
CA GLU A 691 -10.28 13.84 -14.19
C GLU A 691 -9.95 14.85 -15.30
N GLN A 692 -10.96 15.16 -16.13
CA GLN A 692 -10.88 16.20 -17.17
C GLN A 692 -9.66 16.01 -18.09
N THR A 693 -8.91 17.08 -18.36
CA THR A 693 -7.62 17.09 -19.08
C THR A 693 -6.49 17.52 -18.12
N TRP A 694 -6.48 16.99 -16.90
CA TRP A 694 -5.41 17.27 -15.95
C TRP A 694 -4.07 16.73 -16.47
N LEU A 695 -3.02 17.55 -16.33
CA LEU A 695 -1.68 17.24 -16.82
C LEU A 695 -0.91 16.36 -15.83
N VAL A 696 -0.10 15.46 -16.36
CA VAL A 696 0.96 14.73 -15.65
C VAL A 696 2.23 15.60 -15.71
N TYR A 697 2.73 15.86 -16.92
CA TYR A 697 3.92 16.67 -17.18
C TYR A 697 3.92 17.27 -18.59
N GLU A 698 4.97 18.05 -18.88
CA GLU A 698 5.24 18.74 -20.13
C GLU A 698 6.72 18.62 -20.51
N LEU A 699 6.97 18.35 -21.79
CA LEU A 699 8.24 18.59 -22.46
C LEU A 699 8.01 19.65 -23.54
N GLY A 700 8.74 20.77 -23.52
CA GLY A 700 8.55 21.87 -24.47
C GLY A 700 9.85 22.48 -25.00
N ILE A 701 9.76 23.22 -26.11
CA ILE A 701 10.77 24.21 -26.51
C ILE A 701 10.10 25.55 -26.81
N CYS A 702 10.65 26.65 -26.30
CA CYS A 702 10.05 27.98 -26.38
C CYS A 702 11.07 29.12 -26.20
N ARG A 703 10.71 30.36 -26.57
CA ARG A 703 11.54 31.56 -26.30
C ARG A 703 11.54 31.90 -24.80
N LYS A 704 12.58 32.59 -24.33
CA LYS A 704 12.82 32.82 -22.88
C LYS A 704 11.86 33.80 -22.21
N ASP A 705 11.33 34.75 -22.98
CA ASP A 705 10.37 35.77 -22.56
C ASP A 705 8.97 35.20 -22.26
N ILE A 706 8.58 34.13 -22.94
CA ILE A 706 7.22 33.56 -22.84
C ILE A 706 7.04 32.47 -21.78
N ILE A 707 8.13 31.90 -21.23
CA ILE A 707 8.07 30.72 -20.34
C ILE A 707 7.11 30.94 -19.18
N ASP A 708 7.34 32.01 -18.38
CA ASP A 708 6.60 32.27 -17.14
C ASP A 708 5.33 33.13 -17.35
N THR A 709 4.80 33.20 -18.58
CA THR A 709 3.57 33.96 -18.87
C THR A 709 2.30 33.23 -18.47
N HIS A 710 2.37 31.90 -18.35
CA HIS A 710 1.23 31.01 -18.13
C HIS A 710 1.67 29.78 -17.32
N HIS A 711 0.70 28.96 -16.92
CA HIS A 711 0.91 27.68 -16.24
C HIS A 711 1.78 26.68 -17.04
N THR A 712 1.69 26.78 -18.38
CA THR A 712 2.15 25.85 -19.43
C THR A 712 2.51 26.66 -20.68
N VAL A 713 3.38 26.15 -21.59
CA VAL A 713 3.87 26.95 -22.73
C VAL A 713 3.12 26.77 -24.07
N GLU A 714 2.13 25.89 -24.19
CA GLU A 714 1.38 25.66 -25.44
C GLU A 714 0.71 26.90 -26.05
N ARG A 715 0.50 27.93 -25.22
CA ARG A 715 -0.34 29.09 -25.51
C ARG A 715 0.27 30.09 -26.48
N HIS A 716 1.51 29.89 -26.91
CA HIS A 716 2.28 30.82 -27.74
C HIS A 716 2.68 30.25 -29.11
N GLU A 717 2.73 31.12 -30.11
CA GLU A 717 3.18 30.78 -31.47
C GLU A 717 4.66 30.37 -31.54
N HIS A 718 5.48 30.84 -30.60
CA HIS A 718 6.91 30.57 -30.48
C HIS A 718 7.23 29.40 -29.52
N ALA A 719 6.22 28.64 -29.09
CA ALA A 719 6.38 27.45 -28.27
C ALA A 719 5.86 26.20 -29.01
N ARG A 720 6.48 25.06 -28.76
CA ARG A 720 5.97 23.72 -29.10
C ARG A 720 5.99 22.89 -27.83
N SER A 721 4.94 22.12 -27.58
CA SER A 721 4.80 21.39 -26.32
C SER A 721 4.22 20.00 -26.49
N CYS A 722 4.68 19.06 -25.65
CA CYS A 722 4.24 17.68 -25.55
C CYS A 722 3.85 17.41 -24.10
N TYR A 723 2.55 17.33 -23.82
CA TYR A 723 2.05 16.92 -22.50
C TYR A 723 1.86 15.42 -22.44
N VAL A 724 1.79 14.89 -21.21
CA VAL A 724 0.93 13.74 -20.94
C VAL A 724 -0.26 14.22 -20.10
N ALA A 725 -1.47 13.86 -20.53
CA ALA A 725 -2.73 14.21 -19.90
C ALA A 725 -3.74 13.07 -20.08
N ARG A 726 -4.86 13.12 -19.33
CA ARG A 726 -6.03 12.30 -19.65
C ARG A 726 -6.71 12.83 -20.91
N TYR A 727 -6.76 12.01 -21.94
CA TYR A 727 -7.44 12.34 -23.20
C TYR A 727 -8.98 12.21 -23.04
N PRO A 728 -9.79 13.15 -23.55
CA PRO A 728 -11.23 13.15 -23.26
C PRO A 728 -12.04 12.00 -23.84
N GLU A 729 -11.69 11.49 -25.04
CA GLU A 729 -12.56 10.61 -25.83
C GLU A 729 -12.54 9.14 -25.36
N ASP A 730 -11.37 8.62 -25.01
CA ASP A 730 -11.20 7.24 -24.52
C ASP A 730 -10.87 7.16 -23.02
N GLY A 731 -10.59 8.30 -22.38
CA GLY A 731 -10.27 8.39 -20.95
C GLY A 731 -8.88 7.85 -20.57
N LYS A 732 -8.04 7.48 -21.54
CA LYS A 732 -6.67 7.00 -21.32
C LYS A 732 -5.71 8.17 -21.11
N LEU A 733 -4.49 7.87 -20.67
CA LEU A 733 -3.40 8.83 -20.80
C LEU A 733 -2.86 8.82 -22.22
N ALA A 734 -2.60 10.00 -22.78
CA ALA A 734 -2.00 10.18 -24.08
C ALA A 734 -0.90 11.24 -24.05
N HIS A 735 0.06 11.12 -24.97
CA HIS A 735 0.91 12.24 -25.36
C HIS A 735 0.07 13.20 -26.20
N GLU A 736 0.03 14.48 -25.87
CA GLU A 736 -0.67 15.50 -26.64
C GLU A 736 0.32 16.54 -27.18
N PHE A 737 0.32 16.77 -28.48
CA PHE A 737 1.30 17.63 -29.16
C PHE A 737 0.66 18.95 -29.57
N TRP A 738 1.03 20.03 -28.89
CA TRP A 738 0.38 21.34 -29.01
C TRP A 738 1.30 22.43 -29.58
N HIS A 739 0.67 23.39 -30.25
CA HIS A 739 1.29 24.62 -30.76
C HIS A 739 0.23 25.73 -30.80
N ASN A 740 0.50 26.91 -30.23
CA ASN A 740 -0.37 28.08 -30.34
C ASN A 740 -1.84 27.83 -29.90
N ARG A 741 -2.04 27.00 -28.87
CA ARG A 741 -3.36 26.49 -28.39
C ARG A 741 -4.09 25.52 -29.33
N ASP A 742 -3.48 25.12 -30.44
CA ASP A 742 -4.01 24.04 -31.31
C ASP A 742 -3.38 22.69 -30.93
N LEU A 743 -4.22 21.68 -30.70
CA LEU A 743 -3.81 20.28 -30.56
C LEU A 743 -3.54 19.72 -31.97
N LEU A 744 -2.27 19.47 -32.30
CA LEU A 744 -1.87 19.00 -33.62
C LEU A 744 -2.13 17.50 -33.81
N THR A 745 -1.89 16.71 -32.77
CA THR A 745 -2.15 15.27 -32.72
C THR A 745 -1.99 14.73 -31.30
N TYR A 746 -2.47 13.51 -31.04
CA TYR A 746 -2.21 12.79 -29.80
C TYR A 746 -1.74 11.35 -30.08
N VAL A 747 -1.07 10.73 -29.10
CA VAL A 747 -0.63 9.33 -29.16
C VAL A 747 -0.94 8.64 -27.82
N PRO A 748 -1.87 7.67 -27.76
CA PRO A 748 -2.18 6.92 -26.54
C PRO A 748 -0.93 6.30 -25.90
N LEU A 749 -0.86 6.37 -24.57
CA LEU A 749 0.28 5.98 -23.75
C LEU A 749 -0.05 4.81 -22.81
N SER A 750 -1.02 4.98 -21.92
CA SER A 750 -1.37 4.03 -20.86
C SER A 750 -2.83 4.22 -20.41
N ASP A 751 -3.34 3.29 -19.61
CA ASP A 751 -4.58 3.52 -18.87
C ASP A 751 -4.39 4.56 -17.74
N ASN A 752 -5.49 5.24 -17.39
CA ASN A 752 -5.56 6.25 -16.33
C ASN A 752 -6.05 5.60 -15.02
N THR A 753 -5.26 4.67 -14.47
CA THR A 753 -5.64 3.87 -13.30
C THR A 753 -4.71 4.15 -12.13
N ALA A 754 -5.28 4.35 -10.94
CA ALA A 754 -4.50 4.51 -9.71
C ALA A 754 -3.64 3.28 -9.41
N GLY A 755 -2.40 3.50 -9.00
CA GLY A 755 -1.39 2.46 -8.75
C GLY A 755 -0.50 2.14 -9.94
N ILE A 756 -0.81 2.60 -11.16
CA ILE A 756 0.08 2.43 -12.31
C ILE A 756 1.27 3.40 -12.19
N THR A 757 2.48 2.84 -12.27
CA THR A 757 3.72 3.56 -12.61
C THR A 757 4.02 3.38 -14.10
N VAL A 758 4.52 4.42 -14.76
CA VAL A 758 4.88 4.41 -16.18
C VAL A 758 6.25 5.05 -16.37
N ASP A 759 7.20 4.27 -16.91
CA ASP A 759 8.57 4.70 -17.18
C ASP A 759 8.82 4.86 -18.69
N LEU A 760 9.39 5.99 -19.10
CA LEU A 760 9.55 6.38 -20.51
C LEU A 760 10.86 7.12 -20.76
N THR A 761 11.67 6.65 -21.71
CA THR A 761 12.81 7.41 -22.22
C THR A 761 12.41 8.20 -23.46
N TYR A 762 12.43 9.53 -23.38
CA TYR A 762 12.25 10.42 -24.52
C TYR A 762 13.57 10.73 -25.20
N GLY A 763 13.63 10.51 -26.50
CA GLY A 763 14.68 11.01 -27.39
C GLY A 763 14.22 12.28 -28.07
N LEU A 764 14.93 13.39 -27.82
CA LEU A 764 14.56 14.74 -28.24
C LEU A 764 15.57 15.28 -29.24
N LEU A 765 15.25 15.21 -30.53
CA LEU A 765 16.11 15.63 -31.64
C LEU A 765 15.65 16.99 -32.20
N VAL A 766 16.41 18.04 -31.95
CA VAL A 766 16.21 19.40 -32.46
C VAL A 766 17.11 19.61 -33.68
N ASP A 767 16.53 19.77 -34.88
CA ASP A 767 17.27 20.14 -36.10
C ASP A 767 16.92 21.58 -36.49
N THR A 768 17.80 22.50 -36.07
CA THR A 768 17.64 23.94 -36.32
C THR A 768 17.73 24.28 -37.82
N ARG A 769 18.53 23.54 -38.58
CA ARG A 769 18.73 23.73 -40.03
C ARG A 769 17.50 23.31 -40.83
N ARG A 770 16.83 22.23 -40.42
CA ARG A 770 15.57 21.74 -41.01
C ARG A 770 14.32 22.35 -40.37
N ARG A 771 14.47 23.21 -39.35
CA ARG A 771 13.36 23.80 -38.57
C ARG A 771 12.43 22.74 -37.97
N LYS A 772 13.01 21.69 -37.38
CA LYS A 772 12.30 20.54 -36.80
C LYS A 772 12.61 20.32 -35.31
N TRP A 773 11.65 19.72 -34.61
CA TRP A 773 11.88 19.05 -33.33
C TRP A 773 11.13 17.71 -33.34
N THR A 774 11.85 16.62 -33.15
CA THR A 774 11.31 15.25 -33.13
C THR A 774 11.36 14.69 -31.73
N ILE A 775 10.24 14.11 -31.31
CA ILE A 775 10.03 13.48 -30.01
C ILE A 775 9.76 12.00 -30.27
N ALA A 776 10.49 11.12 -29.58
CA ALA A 776 10.36 9.68 -29.71
C ALA A 776 10.48 8.96 -28.36
N ASP A 777 9.73 7.87 -28.23
CA ASP A 777 9.92 6.87 -27.17
C ASP A 777 11.09 5.96 -27.61
N VAL A 778 12.23 6.06 -26.91
CA VAL A 778 13.45 5.32 -27.24
C VAL A 778 13.31 3.84 -26.86
N GLY A 779 12.67 3.55 -25.72
CA GLY A 779 12.44 2.18 -25.24
C GLY A 779 11.58 1.37 -26.21
N LYS A 780 10.51 1.96 -26.74
CA LYS A 780 9.64 1.35 -27.77
C LYS A 780 10.14 1.58 -29.20
N GLN A 781 11.31 2.22 -29.37
CA GLN A 781 11.89 2.66 -30.66
C GLN A 781 10.89 3.37 -31.60
N LYS A 782 9.94 4.12 -31.01
CA LYS A 782 8.78 4.68 -31.68
C LYS A 782 8.86 6.19 -31.72
N LYS A 783 8.98 6.75 -32.93
CA LYS A 783 8.77 8.20 -33.12
C LYS A 783 7.32 8.55 -32.79
N LEU A 784 7.12 9.53 -31.89
CA LEU A 784 5.79 9.98 -31.47
C LEU A 784 5.32 11.14 -32.36
N HIS A 785 6.13 12.20 -32.47
CA HIS A 785 5.81 13.36 -33.31
C HIS A 785 7.07 14.03 -33.90
N THR A 786 6.86 14.82 -34.96
CA THR A 786 7.87 15.76 -35.48
C THR A 786 7.20 17.10 -35.75
N PHE A 787 7.43 18.07 -34.88
CA PHE A 787 7.10 19.46 -35.16
C PHE A 787 7.98 19.97 -36.32
N THR A 788 7.40 20.77 -37.21
CA THR A 788 8.07 21.36 -38.37
C THR A 788 7.81 22.87 -38.46
N GLY A 789 8.58 23.58 -39.28
CA GLY A 789 8.42 25.03 -39.47
C GLY A 789 8.80 25.87 -38.25
N ILE A 790 9.47 25.28 -37.25
CA ILE A 790 9.85 25.96 -36.01
C ILE A 790 10.78 27.13 -36.31
N ASP A 791 10.55 28.28 -35.68
CA ASP A 791 11.41 29.44 -35.79
C ASP A 791 12.58 29.36 -34.80
N PHE A 792 13.80 29.40 -35.32
CA PHE A 792 15.06 29.44 -34.56
C PHE A 792 15.87 30.72 -34.85
N THR A 793 15.22 31.79 -35.34
CA THR A 793 15.88 33.11 -35.48
C THR A 793 16.27 33.70 -34.13
N GLU A 794 15.49 33.38 -33.09
CA GLU A 794 15.82 33.58 -31.69
C GLU A 794 16.06 32.25 -30.97
N ALA A 795 16.75 32.32 -29.82
CA ALA A 795 17.09 31.14 -29.03
C ALA A 795 15.85 30.49 -28.40
N LEU A 796 15.59 29.23 -28.75
CA LEU A 796 14.60 28.40 -28.05
C LEU A 796 15.28 27.60 -26.93
N TYR A 797 14.66 27.56 -25.76
CA TYR A 797 15.13 26.83 -24.59
C TYR A 797 14.24 25.59 -24.37
N PRO A 798 14.80 24.46 -23.93
CA PRO A 798 14.01 23.32 -23.47
C PRO A 798 13.37 23.63 -22.11
N VAL A 799 12.08 23.35 -21.97
CA VAL A 799 11.32 23.53 -20.71
C VAL A 799 10.66 22.22 -20.30
N PHE A 800 10.58 22.05 -18.97
CA PHE A 800 10.16 20.81 -18.34
C PHE A 800 9.17 21.16 -17.23
N GLY A 801 7.90 20.89 -17.48
CA GLY A 801 6.80 21.21 -16.56
C GLY A 801 6.29 19.95 -15.88
N THR A 802 5.93 20.01 -14.60
CA THR A 802 5.37 18.87 -13.88
C THR A 802 4.22 19.31 -12.99
N TYR A 803 3.17 18.51 -12.92
CA TYR A 803 1.85 18.98 -12.47
C TYR A 803 1.22 18.04 -11.43
N ASN A 804 0.10 18.49 -10.84
CA ASN A 804 -0.80 17.73 -9.96
C ASN A 804 -0.13 16.82 -8.90
N PRO A 805 0.75 17.36 -8.03
CA PRO A 805 1.58 16.58 -7.09
C PRO A 805 0.84 15.83 -5.97
N ASP A 806 -0.46 16.07 -5.81
CA ASP A 806 -1.32 15.36 -4.86
C ASP A 806 -2.09 14.19 -5.52
N LEU A 807 -2.11 14.13 -6.86
CA LEU A 807 -2.79 13.10 -7.65
C LEU A 807 -1.81 12.18 -8.38
N VAL A 808 -0.60 12.66 -8.67
CA VAL A 808 0.45 11.97 -9.42
C VAL A 808 1.80 12.34 -8.81
N SER A 809 2.73 11.38 -8.70
CA SER A 809 4.16 11.69 -8.55
C SER A 809 4.83 11.68 -9.91
N VAL A 810 5.68 12.67 -10.20
CA VAL A 810 6.47 12.73 -11.44
C VAL A 810 7.93 13.02 -11.11
N GLU A 811 8.82 12.21 -11.67
CA GLU A 811 10.26 12.43 -11.72
C GLU A 811 10.73 12.49 -13.18
N MET A 812 11.58 13.47 -13.50
CA MET A 812 12.24 13.60 -14.80
C MET A 812 13.76 13.63 -14.61
N THR A 813 14.48 12.67 -15.19
CA THR A 813 15.95 12.65 -15.24
C THR A 813 16.44 13.05 -16.64
N LEU A 814 17.11 14.20 -16.71
CA LEU A 814 17.70 14.76 -17.92
C LEU A 814 19.06 14.10 -18.21
N ARG A 815 19.24 13.51 -19.40
CA ARG A 815 20.49 12.89 -19.86
C ARG A 815 21.09 13.64 -21.05
N THR A 816 22.31 14.12 -20.90
CA THR A 816 23.01 15.04 -21.81
C THR A 816 24.48 14.66 -22.00
N GLY A 817 25.19 15.32 -22.92
CA GLY A 817 26.64 15.21 -23.01
C GLY A 817 27.14 13.77 -23.14
N SER A 818 27.90 13.31 -22.15
CA SER A 818 28.46 11.95 -22.06
C SER A 818 27.55 10.90 -21.42
N GLU A 819 26.37 11.28 -20.92
CA GLU A 819 25.37 10.34 -20.37
C GLU A 819 24.61 9.60 -21.47
N ILE A 820 24.63 10.13 -22.69
CA ILE A 820 24.08 9.51 -23.90
C ILE A 820 25.16 8.60 -24.48
N SER A 821 24.98 7.29 -24.36
CA SER A 821 25.97 6.29 -24.77
C SER A 821 25.94 5.95 -26.27
N ALA A 822 24.78 6.06 -26.92
CA ALA A 822 24.62 5.89 -28.37
C ALA A 822 23.37 6.58 -28.90
N PHE A 823 23.50 7.36 -29.99
CA PHE A 823 22.34 7.94 -30.68
C PHE A 823 21.44 6.84 -31.32
N PRO A 824 20.12 6.80 -31.04
CA PRO A 824 19.24 5.73 -31.50
C PRO A 824 19.20 5.55 -33.02
N PRO A 825 19.48 4.34 -33.57
CA PRO A 825 19.56 4.12 -35.00
C PRO A 825 18.29 4.50 -35.79
N PHE A 826 17.11 4.28 -35.22
CA PHE A 826 15.83 4.59 -35.87
C PHE A 826 15.59 6.11 -36.07
N LEU A 827 16.29 6.97 -35.33
CA LEU A 827 16.19 8.43 -35.48
C LEU A 827 17.11 9.00 -36.57
N LYS A 828 18.03 8.21 -37.15
CA LYS A 828 19.02 8.69 -38.14
C LYS A 828 18.42 9.16 -39.46
N GLY A 829 17.13 8.89 -39.72
CA GLY A 829 16.45 9.19 -40.99
C GLY A 829 15.58 10.45 -41.02
N PHE A 830 15.39 11.17 -39.91
CA PHE A 830 14.35 12.23 -39.79
C PHE A 830 14.83 13.67 -40.02
#